data_AF-A0A7C4SHE7-F1
#
_entry.id   AF-A0A7C4SHE7-F1
#
_cell.length_a   1.000
_cell.length_b   1.000
_cell.length_c   1.000
_cell.angle_alpha   90.00
_cell.angle_beta   90.00
_cell.angle_gamma   90.00
#
_symmetry.space_group_name_H-M   'P 1'
#
loop_
_entity.id
_entity.type
_entity.pdbx_description
1 polymer ?
#
loop_
_entity_poly.entity_id
_entity_poly.type
_entity_poly.pdbx_seq_one_letter_code
_entity_poly.pdbx_strand_id
1 'polypeptide(L)'
;MMVDGTIKEKGAVSLSELLAIAQRTRADAIAVDNVYELAPSLEELQRMLNSLTHTPKLVQVTMIGGKMYQLSSLAASLGLGGGKISPERAAEACAQLCFMGVGSELVLFESNETRVIVSKGRQPVQGGMSVERYKRNIESRILIKTKEIKNILDSKKIDYDIFVTKSSYGLERSVFIVYAPRDELFGAIKPIHDHDIQVRVELVEKHEPTFNPLASRPRKTRKITVHLIVGVDPGVTTGIAALTLDGELRLLISGKELGRGQVVRILSEVGSPVVVATDTSPPPEYVKKLATMLNATLVAPQSPLTVEEKRRLVSDFMGATPQNFKVKDAHQRDALAAALNAYLQLRPKLVEAREKVYRLGLDIPLEDVEALVAKGSAIWDAIRQVSRTCLVPGHEQLAPKAVIKTETLYLENLLNRLNEAYKRIQKLENEKESLLEKIKILEEQYNRILNIQNYELKKDKEIESLKIKINMLLKENNLLEEELNKIKNRLNVIENLIAKAAFGEFVLVTRVGSLDLASDLSRTGGVVVVGALRPDDLKHLREIRNKFKLKALIYEQIPSGAFAADLASFDIALLSLDEIRPVDRVRDVYVFKRDELEKAIVEKLQKLEKESRERTRKAFKDLVESYRIDRARLIKAEGEVAKQ
;
A
#
# COMPACT_ATOMS: atom_id res chain seq x y z
N MET A 1 -24.76 -30.25 33.10
CA MET A 1 -25.49 -29.55 32.02
C MET A 1 -26.98 -29.81 32.17
N MET A 2 -27.78 -28.76 32.10
CA MET A 2 -29.25 -28.84 32.16
C MET A 2 -29.84 -28.28 30.86
N VAL A 3 -30.86 -28.94 30.31
CA VAL A 3 -31.54 -28.58 29.07
C VAL A 3 -33.05 -28.71 29.33
N ASP A 4 -33.81 -27.65 29.08
CA ASP A 4 -35.27 -27.60 29.27
C ASP A 4 -35.73 -28.08 30.66
N GLY A 5 -35.00 -27.71 31.70
CA GLY A 5 -35.31 -28.09 33.10
C GLY A 5 -34.92 -29.53 33.47
N THR A 6 -34.33 -30.30 32.55
CA THR A 6 -33.85 -31.67 32.80
C THR A 6 -32.34 -31.75 32.77
N ILE A 7 -31.75 -32.51 33.69
CA ILE A 7 -30.30 -32.68 33.78
C ILE A 7 -29.87 -33.78 32.83
N LYS A 8 -29.06 -33.44 31.82
CA LYS A 8 -28.59 -34.39 30.81
C LYS A 8 -27.23 -34.99 31.12
N GLU A 9 -26.33 -34.21 31.70
CA GLU A 9 -24.96 -34.63 32.02
C GLU A 9 -24.53 -34.09 33.39
N LYS A 10 -23.84 -34.92 34.17
CA LYS A 10 -23.17 -34.58 35.43
C LYS A 10 -21.72 -35.07 35.39
N GLY A 11 -20.80 -34.29 35.92
CA GLY A 11 -19.38 -34.64 35.97
C GLY A 11 -18.52 -33.46 36.44
N ALA A 12 -17.28 -33.76 36.84
CA ALA A 12 -16.26 -32.76 37.15
C ALA A 12 -15.43 -32.48 35.89
N VAL A 13 -15.25 -31.20 35.55
CA VAL A 13 -14.51 -30.75 34.37
C VAL A 13 -13.58 -29.60 34.73
N SER A 14 -12.51 -29.44 33.96
CA SER A 14 -11.67 -28.24 34.04
C SER A 14 -12.40 -27.01 33.49
N LEU A 15 -11.95 -25.81 33.86
CA LEU A 15 -12.53 -24.55 33.34
C LEU A 15 -12.48 -24.48 31.80
N SER A 16 -11.36 -24.90 31.19
CA SER A 16 -11.20 -24.93 29.74
C SER A 16 -12.22 -25.85 29.06
N GLU A 17 -12.49 -27.02 29.65
CA GLU A 17 -13.50 -27.96 29.16
C GLU A 17 -14.93 -27.42 29.36
N LEU A 18 -15.20 -26.76 30.48
CA LEU A 18 -16.49 -26.09 30.74
C LEU A 18 -16.79 -25.07 29.63
N LEU A 19 -15.81 -24.23 29.28
CA LEU A 19 -15.95 -23.22 28.22
C LEU A 19 -16.14 -23.88 26.84
N ALA A 20 -15.42 -24.96 26.56
CA ALA A 20 -15.58 -25.72 25.32
C ALA A 20 -16.98 -26.36 25.22
N ILE A 21 -17.50 -26.92 26.32
CA ILE A 21 -18.87 -27.46 26.39
C ILE A 21 -19.87 -26.33 26.14
N ALA A 22 -19.74 -25.19 26.82
CA ALA A 22 -20.64 -24.05 26.68
C ALA A 22 -20.71 -23.54 25.23
N GLN A 23 -19.57 -23.51 24.52
CA GLN A 23 -19.55 -23.14 23.09
C GLN A 23 -20.19 -24.20 22.20
N ARG A 24 -19.85 -25.48 22.40
CA ARG A 24 -20.36 -26.58 21.58
C ARG A 24 -21.88 -26.69 21.68
N THR A 25 -22.43 -26.46 22.86
CA THR A 25 -23.88 -26.57 23.11
C THR A 25 -24.62 -25.26 22.96
N ARG A 26 -23.92 -24.13 22.72
CA ARG A 26 -24.47 -22.77 22.75
C ARG A 26 -25.31 -22.54 24.01
N ALA A 27 -24.70 -22.77 25.16
CA ALA A 27 -25.38 -22.62 26.44
C ALA A 27 -25.93 -21.20 26.63
N ASP A 28 -27.17 -21.07 27.12
CA ASP A 28 -27.79 -19.77 27.37
C ASP A 28 -27.14 -19.03 28.56
N ALA A 29 -26.77 -19.78 29.59
CA ALA A 29 -26.20 -19.24 30.82
C ALA A 29 -25.22 -20.20 31.49
N ILE A 30 -24.22 -19.63 32.17
CA ILE A 30 -23.37 -20.29 33.15
C ILE A 30 -23.81 -19.79 34.53
N ALA A 31 -24.39 -20.68 35.33
CA ALA A 31 -24.88 -20.36 36.66
C ALA A 31 -23.87 -20.80 37.72
N VAL A 32 -23.48 -19.86 38.59
CA VAL A 32 -22.54 -20.08 39.69
C VAL A 32 -23.07 -19.42 40.97
N ASP A 33 -22.62 -19.91 42.12
CA ASP A 33 -22.90 -19.29 43.41
C ASP A 33 -22.02 -18.06 43.65
N ASN A 34 -20.77 -18.09 43.18
CA ASN A 34 -19.84 -16.97 43.18
C ASN A 34 -19.08 -16.88 41.85
N VAL A 35 -19.19 -15.73 41.17
CA VAL A 35 -18.53 -15.49 39.87
C VAL A 35 -17.01 -15.54 39.93
N TYR A 36 -16.42 -15.26 41.09
CA TYR A 36 -14.97 -15.30 41.28
C TYR A 36 -14.38 -16.71 41.37
N GLU A 37 -15.23 -17.75 41.39
CA GLU A 37 -14.77 -19.14 41.25
C GLU A 37 -14.33 -19.46 39.82
N LEU A 38 -14.89 -18.75 38.83
CA LEU A 38 -14.49 -18.92 37.43
C LEU A 38 -13.21 -18.16 37.12
N ALA A 39 -13.02 -16.99 37.75
CA ALA A 39 -11.83 -16.18 37.56
C ALA A 39 -11.56 -15.31 38.80
N PRO A 40 -10.29 -15.17 39.23
CA PRO A 40 -9.91 -14.42 40.42
C PRO A 40 -10.12 -12.90 40.30
N SER A 41 -10.28 -12.36 39.09
CA SER A 41 -10.46 -10.92 38.86
C SER A 41 -11.52 -10.62 37.79
N LEU A 42 -12.09 -9.41 37.84
CA LEU A 42 -13.04 -8.91 36.84
C LEU A 42 -12.42 -8.89 35.44
N GLU A 43 -11.15 -8.50 35.34
CA GLU A 43 -10.41 -8.44 34.07
C GLU A 43 -10.23 -9.84 33.46
N GLU A 44 -9.91 -10.84 34.28
CA GLU A 44 -9.77 -12.22 33.81
C GLU A 44 -11.12 -12.80 33.37
N LEU A 45 -12.19 -12.48 34.10
CA LEU A 45 -13.55 -12.86 33.74
C LEU A 45 -13.97 -12.24 32.40
N GLN A 46 -13.65 -10.96 32.19
CA GLN A 46 -13.87 -10.27 30.93
C GLN A 46 -13.06 -10.92 29.80
N ARG A 47 -11.75 -11.16 29.98
CA ARG A 47 -10.91 -11.82 28.96
C ARG A 47 -11.43 -13.21 28.61
N MET A 48 -11.84 -13.98 29.62
CA MET A 48 -12.40 -15.32 29.45
C MET A 48 -13.67 -15.26 28.58
N LEU A 49 -14.63 -14.41 28.90
CA LEU A 49 -15.87 -14.30 28.14
C LEU A 49 -15.64 -13.71 26.74
N ASN A 50 -14.75 -12.73 26.57
CA ASN A 50 -14.43 -12.15 25.26
C ASN A 50 -13.80 -13.17 24.30
N SER A 51 -13.07 -14.15 24.83
CA SER A 51 -12.48 -15.24 24.04
C SER A 51 -13.54 -16.15 23.40
N LEU A 52 -14.77 -16.16 23.92
CA LEU A 52 -15.82 -17.02 23.43
C LEU A 52 -16.45 -16.47 22.15
N THR A 53 -16.79 -17.36 21.21
CA THR A 53 -17.52 -16.99 19.99
C THR A 53 -18.99 -16.67 20.28
N HIS A 54 -19.62 -17.49 21.12
CA HIS A 54 -20.93 -17.27 21.71
C HIS A 54 -20.75 -17.08 23.21
N THR A 55 -21.13 -15.90 23.73
CA THR A 55 -20.95 -15.55 25.14
C THR A 55 -22.21 -15.91 25.94
N PRO A 56 -22.18 -16.95 26.79
CA PRO A 56 -23.31 -17.28 27.65
C PRO A 56 -23.49 -16.20 28.73
N LYS A 57 -24.72 -16.04 29.23
CA LYS A 57 -24.98 -15.17 30.38
C LYS A 57 -24.31 -15.70 31.62
N LEU A 58 -23.55 -14.86 32.31
CA LEU A 58 -22.97 -15.24 33.59
C LEU A 58 -23.95 -14.89 34.71
N VAL A 59 -24.52 -15.91 35.36
CA VAL A 59 -25.56 -15.75 36.38
C VAL A 59 -24.99 -16.11 37.75
N GLN A 60 -25.10 -15.17 38.69
CA GLN A 60 -24.86 -15.43 40.10
C GLN A 60 -26.19 -15.69 40.79
N VAL A 61 -26.46 -16.95 41.15
CA VAL A 61 -27.76 -17.36 41.70
C VAL A 61 -27.99 -16.87 43.14
N THR A 62 -26.90 -16.63 43.87
CA THR A 62 -26.93 -16.12 45.25
C THR A 62 -27.20 -14.62 45.34
N MET A 63 -27.08 -13.89 44.22
CA MET A 63 -27.28 -12.45 44.17
C MET A 63 -28.70 -12.14 43.71
N ILE A 64 -29.54 -11.60 44.60
CA ILE A 64 -30.93 -11.27 44.29
C ILE A 64 -31.21 -9.84 44.76
N GLY A 65 -31.54 -8.96 43.82
CA GLY A 65 -31.92 -7.57 44.12
C GLY A 65 -30.84 -6.78 44.89
N GLY A 66 -29.55 -7.06 44.61
CA GLY A 66 -28.41 -6.42 45.28
C GLY A 66 -28.06 -6.96 46.66
N LYS A 67 -28.69 -8.06 47.10
CA LYS A 67 -28.36 -8.77 48.35
C LYS A 67 -27.82 -10.17 48.05
N MET A 68 -26.83 -10.59 48.83
CA MET A 68 -26.23 -11.92 48.73
C MET A 68 -26.90 -12.87 49.74
N TYR A 69 -27.30 -14.05 49.27
CA TYR A 69 -27.91 -15.11 50.06
C TYR A 69 -27.05 -16.38 50.00
N GLN A 70 -27.06 -17.19 51.06
CA GLN A 70 -26.38 -18.49 51.03
C GLN A 70 -27.11 -19.46 50.11
N LEU A 71 -26.36 -20.17 49.26
CA LEU A 71 -26.92 -21.15 48.31
C LEU A 71 -27.74 -22.23 49.02
N SER A 72 -27.26 -22.72 50.18
CA SER A 72 -27.94 -23.75 50.98
C SER A 72 -29.33 -23.31 51.44
N SER A 73 -29.46 -22.07 51.91
CA SER A 73 -30.73 -21.48 52.34
C SER A 73 -31.67 -21.27 51.16
N LEU A 74 -31.13 -20.88 50.00
CA LEU A 74 -31.89 -20.62 48.79
C LEU A 74 -32.40 -21.92 48.12
N ALA A 75 -31.57 -22.96 48.12
CA ALA A 75 -31.96 -24.30 47.66
C ALA A 75 -33.02 -24.92 48.58
N ALA A 76 -32.88 -24.75 49.90
CA ALA A 76 -33.84 -25.26 50.87
C ALA A 76 -35.21 -24.57 50.76
N SER A 77 -35.24 -23.26 50.55
CA SER A 77 -36.50 -22.51 50.43
C SER A 77 -37.30 -22.84 49.17
N LEU A 78 -36.64 -23.35 48.13
CA LEU A 78 -37.25 -23.72 46.85
C LEU A 78 -37.41 -25.25 46.68
N GLY A 79 -37.17 -26.03 47.74
CA GLY A 79 -37.38 -27.48 47.73
C GLY A 79 -36.32 -28.29 46.98
N LEU A 80 -35.16 -27.70 46.68
CA LEU A 80 -34.05 -28.33 45.95
C LEU A 80 -33.04 -29.06 46.88
N GLY A 81 -33.38 -29.19 48.17
CA GLY A 81 -32.58 -29.83 49.22
C GLY A 81 -31.95 -28.84 50.22
N GLY A 82 -31.57 -29.32 51.41
CA GLY A 82 -31.00 -28.48 52.49
C GLY A 82 -29.86 -29.16 53.25
N GLY A 83 -28.93 -28.35 53.79
CA GLY A 83 -27.76 -28.81 54.57
C GLY A 83 -26.40 -28.49 53.92
N LYS A 84 -25.35 -29.22 54.31
CA LYS A 84 -24.04 -29.19 53.61
C LYS A 84 -24.22 -29.83 52.23
N ILE A 85 -24.11 -29.00 51.19
CA ILE A 85 -24.29 -29.42 49.80
C ILE A 85 -22.92 -29.90 49.26
N SER A 86 -22.87 -31.08 48.62
CA SER A 86 -21.67 -31.50 47.88
C SER A 86 -21.47 -30.62 46.64
N PRO A 87 -20.23 -30.46 46.11
CA PRO A 87 -19.98 -29.62 44.94
C PRO A 87 -20.89 -29.95 43.73
N GLU A 88 -21.16 -31.24 43.51
CA GLU A 88 -22.05 -31.71 42.43
C GLU A 88 -23.51 -31.27 42.64
N ARG A 89 -24.02 -31.39 43.87
CA ARG A 89 -25.38 -30.93 44.21
C ARG A 89 -25.49 -29.40 44.18
N ALA A 90 -24.40 -28.69 44.50
CA ALA A 90 -24.36 -27.23 44.42
C ALA A 90 -24.47 -26.77 42.96
N ALA A 91 -23.73 -27.40 42.04
CA ALA A 91 -23.83 -27.13 40.61
C ALA A 91 -25.23 -27.44 40.05
N GLU A 92 -25.86 -28.53 40.49
CA GLU A 92 -27.23 -28.89 40.14
C GLU A 92 -28.25 -27.86 40.64
N ALA A 93 -28.14 -27.44 41.89
CA ALA A 93 -28.99 -26.41 42.47
C ALA A 93 -28.81 -25.08 41.73
N CYS A 94 -27.57 -24.64 41.45
CA CYS A 94 -27.31 -23.41 40.68
C CYS A 94 -27.96 -23.46 39.29
N ALA A 95 -27.85 -24.58 38.57
CA ALA A 95 -28.50 -24.72 37.28
C ALA A 95 -30.03 -24.61 37.38
N GLN A 96 -30.65 -25.33 38.33
CA GLN A 96 -32.10 -25.31 38.55
C GLN A 96 -32.61 -23.93 38.95
N LEU A 97 -31.93 -23.25 39.87
CA LEU A 97 -32.25 -21.89 40.31
C LEU A 97 -32.21 -20.89 39.16
N CYS A 98 -31.16 -20.96 38.32
CA CYS A 98 -31.06 -20.12 37.14
C CYS A 98 -32.22 -20.35 36.16
N PHE A 99 -32.64 -21.61 35.95
CA PHE A 99 -33.78 -21.93 35.08
C PHE A 99 -35.12 -21.46 35.65
N MET A 100 -35.26 -21.45 36.98
CA MET A 100 -36.40 -20.85 37.67
C MET A 100 -36.39 -19.31 37.63
N GLY A 101 -35.38 -18.68 37.02
CA GLY A 101 -35.23 -17.23 36.94
C GLY A 101 -34.73 -16.60 38.25
N VAL A 102 -34.10 -17.39 39.12
CA VAL A 102 -33.57 -16.93 40.42
C VAL A 102 -32.10 -16.57 40.28
N GLY A 103 -31.74 -15.37 40.74
CA GLY A 103 -30.39 -14.83 40.65
C GLY A 103 -30.31 -13.52 39.88
N SER A 104 -29.09 -13.09 39.61
CA SER A 104 -28.81 -11.90 38.79
C SER A 104 -27.75 -12.20 37.74
N GLU A 105 -27.97 -11.69 36.53
CA GLU A 105 -26.98 -11.69 35.45
C GLU A 105 -25.92 -10.64 35.75
N LEU A 106 -24.65 -11.06 35.75
CA LEU A 106 -23.51 -10.17 35.81
C LEU A 106 -23.23 -9.62 34.42
N VAL A 107 -23.66 -8.39 34.17
CA VAL A 107 -23.48 -7.71 32.89
C VAL A 107 -22.14 -6.97 32.89
N LEU A 108 -21.14 -7.57 32.24
CA LEU A 108 -19.78 -7.03 32.10
C LEU A 108 -19.55 -6.25 30.80
N PHE A 109 -20.42 -6.46 29.82
CA PHE A 109 -20.29 -5.90 28.48
C PHE A 109 -21.56 -5.19 28.07
N GLU A 110 -21.43 -4.28 27.12
CA GLU A 110 -22.56 -3.63 26.48
C GLU A 110 -23.21 -4.57 25.47
N SER A 111 -24.48 -4.89 25.68
CA SER A 111 -25.18 -5.95 24.92
C SER A 111 -25.33 -5.65 23.44
N ASN A 112 -25.33 -4.37 23.05
CA ASN A 112 -25.59 -3.91 21.68
C ASN A 112 -24.40 -3.12 21.10
N GLU A 113 -23.21 -3.25 21.66
CA GLU A 113 -22.01 -2.57 21.15
C GLU A 113 -20.86 -3.55 20.97
N THR A 114 -20.32 -3.61 19.76
CA THR A 114 -19.18 -4.46 19.42
C THR A 114 -18.02 -3.62 18.92
N ARG A 115 -16.82 -3.89 19.43
CA ARG A 115 -15.59 -3.23 19.02
C ARG A 115 -14.86 -4.08 17.99
N VAL A 116 -14.67 -3.54 16.79
CA VAL A 116 -13.88 -4.19 15.73
C VAL A 116 -12.58 -3.43 15.55
N ILE A 117 -11.45 -4.09 15.80
CA ILE A 117 -10.11 -3.51 15.76
C ILE A 117 -9.37 -4.11 14.57
N VAL A 118 -8.87 -3.25 13.68
CA VAL A 118 -7.93 -3.62 12.62
C VAL A 118 -6.57 -3.02 12.95
N SER A 119 -5.59 -3.89 13.16
CA SER A 119 -4.22 -3.51 13.55
C SER A 119 -3.17 -4.35 12.84
N LYS A 120 -1.90 -3.99 13.05
CA LYS A 120 -0.74 -4.76 12.57
C LYS A 120 -0.70 -6.12 13.28
N GLY A 121 -0.39 -7.19 12.57
CA GLY A 121 -0.27 -8.54 13.15
C GLY A 121 1.01 -8.73 13.98
N ARG A 122 2.10 -8.04 13.61
CA ARG A 122 3.38 -8.02 14.31
C ARG A 122 4.00 -6.64 14.30
N GLN A 123 4.80 -6.34 15.33
CA GLN A 123 5.64 -5.16 15.36
C GLN A 123 6.93 -5.46 14.58
N PRO A 124 7.32 -4.63 13.59
CA PRO A 124 8.54 -4.86 12.82
C PRO A 124 9.78 -4.80 13.72
N VAL A 125 10.70 -5.75 13.54
CA VAL A 125 12.00 -5.78 14.24
C VAL A 125 12.87 -4.60 13.76
N GLN A 126 13.62 -3.97 14.67
CA GLN A 126 14.45 -2.80 14.38
C GLN A 126 15.63 -3.14 13.44
N GLY A 127 15.68 -2.49 12.27
CA GLY A 127 16.88 -2.37 11.43
C GLY A 127 16.74 -2.87 9.98
N GLY A 128 17.11 -2.02 9.00
CA GLY A 128 17.30 -2.39 7.59
C GLY A 128 16.44 -1.62 6.57
N MET A 129 16.92 -1.53 5.33
CA MET A 129 16.21 -0.86 4.20
C MET A 129 14.85 -1.50 3.87
N SER A 130 14.59 -2.73 4.32
CA SER A 130 13.34 -3.47 4.10
C SER A 130 12.22 -3.09 5.07
N VAL A 131 12.51 -2.38 6.18
CA VAL A 131 11.53 -2.03 7.22
C VAL A 131 10.49 -1.04 6.71
N GLU A 132 10.90 -0.01 5.97
CA GLU A 132 9.97 0.98 5.44
C GLU A 132 9.03 0.39 4.39
N ARG A 133 9.55 -0.49 3.51
CA ARG A 133 8.72 -1.22 2.54
C ARG A 133 7.69 -2.09 3.24
N TYR A 134 8.09 -2.82 4.28
CA TYR A 134 7.19 -3.67 5.06
C TYR A 134 6.11 -2.85 5.79
N LYS A 135 6.50 -1.74 6.44
CA LYS A 135 5.58 -0.79 7.08
C LYS A 135 4.57 -0.25 6.08
N ARG A 136 5.01 0.16 4.87
CA ARG A 136 4.16 0.62 3.78
C ARG A 136 3.11 -0.42 3.37
N ASN A 137 3.54 -1.67 3.20
CA ASN A 137 2.66 -2.77 2.82
C ASN A 137 1.60 -3.04 3.89
N ILE A 138 1.99 -3.11 5.17
CA ILE A 138 1.02 -3.31 6.27
C ILE A 138 0.02 -2.15 6.34
N GLU A 139 0.48 -0.91 6.34
CA GLU A 139 -0.40 0.26 6.46
C GLU A 139 -1.40 0.37 5.30
N SER A 140 -0.98 -0.04 4.10
CA SER A 140 -1.86 -0.15 2.93
C SER A 140 -2.89 -1.27 3.07
N ARG A 141 -2.48 -2.43 3.59
CA ARG A 141 -3.40 -3.57 3.86
C ARG A 141 -4.42 -3.24 4.93
N ILE A 142 -4.02 -2.55 6.00
CA ILE A 142 -4.95 -2.06 7.04
C ILE A 142 -5.97 -1.13 6.40
N LEU A 143 -5.54 -0.13 5.60
CA LEU A 143 -6.45 0.77 4.90
C LEU A 143 -7.47 0.04 4.01
N ILE A 144 -7.02 -0.95 3.24
CA ILE A 144 -7.91 -1.76 2.38
C ILE A 144 -8.93 -2.50 3.25
N LYS A 145 -8.48 -3.15 4.34
CA LYS A 145 -9.35 -3.92 5.22
C LYS A 145 -10.34 -3.05 5.98
N THR A 146 -9.93 -1.86 6.42
CA THR A 146 -10.81 -0.85 7.02
C THR A 146 -11.91 -0.44 6.04
N LYS A 147 -11.58 -0.19 4.77
CA LYS A 147 -12.59 0.15 3.75
C LYS A 147 -13.55 -1.01 3.47
N GLU A 148 -13.05 -2.25 3.42
CA GLU A 148 -13.87 -3.45 3.27
C GLU A 148 -14.90 -3.56 4.40
N ILE A 149 -14.45 -3.45 5.66
CA ILE A 149 -15.34 -3.51 6.83
C ILE A 149 -16.36 -2.36 6.80
N LYS A 150 -15.92 -1.14 6.45
CA LYS A 150 -16.80 0.02 6.32
C LYS A 150 -17.94 -0.26 5.32
N ASN A 151 -17.59 -0.77 4.13
CA ASN A 151 -18.57 -1.09 3.09
C ASN A 151 -19.53 -2.20 3.52
N ILE A 152 -19.06 -3.20 4.26
CA ILE A 152 -19.91 -4.26 4.82
C ILE A 152 -20.94 -3.66 5.79
N LEU A 153 -20.52 -2.80 6.71
CA LEU A 153 -21.41 -2.13 7.68
C LEU A 153 -22.41 -1.21 6.97
N ASP A 154 -21.95 -0.40 6.02
CA ASP A 154 -22.80 0.52 5.24
C ASP A 154 -23.85 -0.24 4.42
N SER A 155 -23.46 -1.33 3.75
CA SER A 155 -24.38 -2.17 2.95
C SER A 155 -25.47 -2.85 3.79
N LYS A 156 -25.13 -3.23 5.02
CA LYS A 156 -26.08 -3.79 6.00
C LYS A 156 -26.85 -2.73 6.79
N LYS A 157 -26.57 -1.43 6.57
CA LYS A 157 -27.15 -0.29 7.30
C LYS A 157 -26.96 -0.37 8.82
N ILE A 158 -25.83 -0.91 9.26
CA ILE A 158 -25.48 -0.99 10.68
C ILE A 158 -24.78 0.32 11.06
N ASP A 159 -25.23 1.00 12.13
CA ASP A 159 -24.59 2.25 12.59
C ASP A 159 -23.27 1.95 13.31
N TYR A 160 -22.29 2.83 13.12
CA TYR A 160 -20.96 2.71 13.75
C TYR A 160 -20.28 4.07 13.90
N ASP A 161 -19.28 4.09 14.77
CA ASP A 161 -18.25 5.11 14.85
C ASP A 161 -16.91 4.53 14.42
N ILE A 162 -16.12 5.33 13.70
CA ILE A 162 -14.80 4.93 13.22
C ILE A 162 -13.71 5.86 13.76
N PHE A 163 -12.72 5.27 14.41
CA PHE A 163 -11.54 5.94 14.94
C PHE A 163 -10.31 5.46 14.17
N VAL A 164 -9.60 6.40 13.54
CA VAL A 164 -8.52 6.07 12.62
C VAL A 164 -7.24 6.78 13.00
N THR A 165 -6.18 6.02 13.24
CA THR A 165 -4.83 6.55 13.41
C THR A 165 -4.14 6.58 12.05
N LYS A 166 -4.00 7.79 11.49
CA LYS A 166 -3.37 8.02 10.18
C LYS A 166 -1.85 7.87 10.28
N SER A 167 -1.23 7.29 9.26
CA SER A 167 0.22 7.19 9.09
C SER A 167 0.65 7.78 7.75
N SER A 168 1.97 7.88 7.50
CA SER A 168 2.52 8.45 6.26
C SER A 168 2.07 7.74 4.98
N TYR A 169 1.70 6.46 5.05
CA TYR A 169 1.44 5.61 3.89
C TYR A 169 0.07 4.94 3.89
N GLY A 170 -0.76 5.20 4.90
CA GLY A 170 -2.06 4.56 5.06
C GLY A 170 -2.60 4.73 6.46
N LEU A 171 -3.05 3.61 7.06
CA LEU A 171 -3.54 3.57 8.43
C LEU A 171 -2.64 2.70 9.29
N GLU A 172 -2.30 3.19 10.47
CA GLU A 172 -1.61 2.36 11.47
C GLU A 172 -2.58 1.44 12.20
N ARG A 173 -3.78 1.94 12.51
CA ARG A 173 -4.83 1.23 13.22
C ARG A 173 -6.17 1.87 12.94
N SER A 174 -7.21 1.05 12.83
CA SER A 174 -8.61 1.52 12.78
C SER A 174 -9.46 0.76 13.78
N VAL A 175 -10.35 1.47 14.45
CA VAL A 175 -11.31 0.89 15.40
C VAL A 175 -12.70 1.31 15.01
N PHE A 176 -13.59 0.33 14.91
CA PHE A 176 -15.01 0.55 14.77
C PHE A 176 -15.68 0.25 16.10
N ILE A 177 -16.53 1.16 16.55
CA ILE A 177 -17.52 0.89 17.59
C ILE A 177 -18.84 0.73 16.85
N VAL A 178 -19.30 -0.51 16.77
CA VAL A 178 -20.47 -0.90 15.98
C VAL A 178 -21.65 -1.06 16.92
N TYR A 179 -22.75 -0.36 16.64
CA TYR A 179 -23.97 -0.39 17.44
C TYR A 179 -24.85 -1.58 17.07
N ALA A 180 -24.28 -2.77 17.19
CA ALA A 180 -24.93 -4.05 16.95
C ALA A 180 -24.34 -5.12 17.89
N PRO A 181 -25.14 -6.12 18.29
CA PRO A 181 -24.63 -7.28 19.02
C PRO A 181 -23.65 -8.08 18.17
N ARG A 182 -22.70 -8.74 18.83
CA ARG A 182 -21.63 -9.51 18.16
C ARG A 182 -22.17 -10.60 17.23
N ASP A 183 -23.31 -11.21 17.57
CA ASP A 183 -23.95 -12.25 16.76
C ASP A 183 -24.43 -11.73 15.40
N GLU A 184 -24.85 -10.47 15.30
CA GLU A 184 -25.31 -9.87 14.04
C GLU A 184 -24.14 -9.57 13.07
N LEU A 185 -22.94 -9.39 13.64
CA LEU A 185 -21.68 -9.26 12.91
C LEU A 185 -21.08 -10.61 12.51
N PHE A 186 -21.57 -11.70 13.08
CA PHE A 186 -21.10 -13.04 12.77
C PHE A 186 -21.32 -13.37 11.28
N GLY A 187 -20.28 -13.92 10.63
CA GLY A 187 -20.28 -14.19 9.19
C GLY A 187 -20.03 -12.95 8.31
N ALA A 188 -20.37 -11.74 8.76
CA ALA A 188 -20.12 -10.49 8.04
C ALA A 188 -18.67 -10.02 8.22
N ILE A 189 -18.21 -9.97 9.47
CA ILE A 189 -16.84 -9.57 9.83
C ILE A 189 -16.20 -10.76 10.54
N LYS A 190 -15.30 -11.45 9.83
CA LYS A 190 -14.57 -12.58 10.41
C LYS A 190 -13.32 -12.07 11.14
N PRO A 191 -13.03 -12.56 12.36
CA PRO A 191 -11.75 -12.31 13.00
C PRO A 191 -10.64 -12.94 12.14
N ILE A 192 -9.56 -12.21 11.94
CA ILE A 192 -8.42 -12.62 11.12
C ILE A 192 -7.17 -12.43 11.95
N HIS A 193 -6.31 -13.44 11.98
CA HIS A 193 -4.97 -13.34 12.54
C HIS A 193 -3.99 -13.78 11.45
N ASP A 194 -3.63 -12.84 10.58
CA ASP A 194 -2.66 -13.06 9.52
C ASP A 194 -1.28 -12.53 9.95
N HIS A 195 -0.23 -12.92 9.24
CA HIS A 195 1.14 -12.48 9.52
C HIS A 195 1.27 -10.94 9.51
N ASP A 196 0.59 -10.29 8.57
CA ASP A 196 0.72 -8.85 8.34
C ASP A 196 -0.34 -8.02 9.09
N ILE A 197 -1.59 -8.51 9.16
CA ILE A 197 -2.72 -7.79 9.76
C ILE A 197 -3.52 -8.67 10.72
N GLN A 198 -4.14 -8.03 11.71
CA GLN A 198 -5.07 -8.66 12.63
C GLN A 198 -6.39 -7.90 12.66
N VAL A 199 -7.50 -8.63 12.59
CA VAL A 199 -8.86 -8.15 12.84
C VAL A 199 -9.38 -8.83 14.10
N ARG A 200 -9.58 -8.06 15.16
CA ARG A 200 -10.19 -8.53 16.42
C ARG A 200 -11.62 -8.01 16.52
N VAL A 201 -12.52 -8.86 16.98
CA VAL A 201 -13.92 -8.51 17.27
C VAL A 201 -14.12 -8.78 18.76
N GLU A 202 -14.29 -7.72 19.53
CA GLU A 202 -14.37 -7.71 20.99
C GLU A 202 -15.69 -7.09 21.44
N LEU A 203 -16.22 -7.53 22.58
CA LEU A 203 -17.33 -6.85 23.23
C LEU A 203 -16.84 -5.57 23.90
N VAL A 204 -17.66 -4.52 23.89
CA VAL A 204 -17.37 -3.27 24.60
C VAL A 204 -17.58 -3.50 26.09
N GLU A 205 -16.55 -3.24 26.89
CA GLU A 205 -16.58 -3.38 28.34
C GLU A 205 -17.41 -2.27 28.98
N LYS A 206 -18.19 -2.63 30.00
CA LYS A 206 -18.86 -1.65 30.86
C LYS A 206 -17.86 -1.01 31.83
N HIS A 207 -18.03 0.29 32.07
CA HIS A 207 -17.23 1.01 33.07
C HIS A 207 -17.51 0.49 34.50
N GLU A 208 -18.77 0.14 34.80
CA GLU A 208 -19.16 -0.48 36.06
C GLU A 208 -19.97 -1.75 35.81
N PRO A 209 -19.55 -2.92 36.34
CA PRO A 209 -20.31 -4.15 36.22
C PRO A 209 -21.61 -4.05 37.02
N THR A 210 -22.72 -4.45 36.41
CA THR A 210 -24.05 -4.37 37.01
C THR A 210 -24.68 -5.75 37.16
N PHE A 211 -25.29 -6.03 38.31
CA PHE A 211 -26.10 -7.23 38.53
C PHE A 211 -27.56 -6.95 38.21
N ASN A 212 -28.04 -7.51 37.09
CA ASN A 212 -29.42 -7.38 36.67
C ASN A 212 -30.23 -8.59 37.15
N PRO A 213 -31.25 -8.41 38.02
CA PRO A 213 -32.07 -9.51 38.49
C PRO A 213 -32.77 -10.21 37.33
N LEU A 214 -32.76 -11.55 37.32
CA LEU A 214 -33.43 -12.34 36.29
C LEU A 214 -34.96 -12.19 36.33
N ALA A 215 -35.54 -12.03 37.53
CA ALA A 215 -36.98 -12.04 37.78
C ALA A 215 -37.64 -10.67 38.02
N SER A 216 -36.98 -9.51 37.83
CA SER A 216 -37.63 -8.21 38.14
C SER A 216 -37.20 -7.00 37.31
N ARG A 217 -38.22 -6.18 36.99
CA ARG A 217 -38.14 -4.93 36.22
C ARG A 217 -37.16 -3.92 36.86
N PRO A 218 -36.35 -3.22 36.06
CA PRO A 218 -35.45 -2.19 36.57
C PRO A 218 -36.27 -1.10 37.27
N ARG A 219 -35.94 -0.82 38.54
CA ARG A 219 -36.37 0.39 39.22
C ARG A 219 -35.79 1.56 38.43
N LYS A 220 -36.64 2.34 37.76
CA LYS A 220 -36.25 3.62 37.17
C LYS A 220 -35.69 4.48 38.30
N THR A 221 -34.37 4.61 38.36
CA THR A 221 -33.70 5.58 39.20
C THR A 221 -34.18 6.97 38.82
N ARG A 222 -34.29 7.83 39.83
CA ARG A 222 -34.90 9.16 39.78
C ARG A 222 -34.35 9.97 38.59
N LYS A 223 -35.24 10.63 37.86
CA LYS A 223 -34.92 11.66 36.87
C LYS A 223 -34.05 12.72 37.55
N ILE A 224 -32.76 12.76 37.21
CA ILE A 224 -31.90 13.92 37.48
C ILE A 224 -32.28 14.96 36.41
N THR A 225 -32.76 16.13 36.83
CA THR A 225 -33.32 17.19 35.96
C THR A 225 -32.33 18.31 35.67
N VAL A 226 -31.03 18.10 35.83
CA VAL A 226 -30.03 19.12 35.49
C VAL A 226 -29.81 19.11 33.98
N HIS A 227 -30.09 20.23 33.31
CA HIS A 227 -29.87 20.36 31.86
C HIS A 227 -28.44 20.81 31.54
N LEU A 228 -27.85 20.21 30.50
CA LEU A 228 -26.42 20.36 30.20
C LEU A 228 -26.15 20.92 28.79
N ILE A 229 -25.16 21.80 28.70
CA ILE A 229 -24.47 22.21 27.48
C ILE A 229 -23.19 21.39 27.37
N VAL A 230 -23.09 20.56 26.34
CA VAL A 230 -21.99 19.60 26.19
C VAL A 230 -21.08 20.03 25.05
N GLY A 231 -19.81 20.28 25.33
CA GLY A 231 -18.77 20.48 24.32
C GLY A 231 -18.05 19.18 24.00
N VAL A 232 -17.85 18.91 22.71
CA VAL A 232 -17.24 17.68 22.20
C VAL A 232 -16.14 18.00 21.21
N ASP A 233 -14.92 17.53 21.50
CA ASP A 233 -13.78 17.51 20.59
C ASP A 233 -13.59 16.08 20.06
N PRO A 234 -14.05 15.75 18.84
CA PRO A 234 -13.99 14.40 18.32
C PRO A 234 -12.61 14.06 17.73
N GLY A 235 -12.15 12.85 18.01
CA GLY A 235 -10.89 12.34 17.47
C GLY A 235 -10.58 10.94 17.97
N VAL A 236 -9.37 10.44 17.71
CA VAL A 236 -8.91 9.17 18.33
C VAL A 236 -8.97 9.29 19.86
N THR A 237 -8.62 10.46 20.39
CA THR A 237 -8.98 10.88 21.74
C THR A 237 -10.14 11.86 21.62
N THR A 238 -11.24 11.58 22.32
CA THR A 238 -12.40 12.47 22.35
C THR A 238 -12.43 13.22 23.67
N GLY A 239 -12.50 14.54 23.61
CA GLY A 239 -12.70 15.41 24.78
C GLY A 239 -14.18 15.71 25.00
N ILE A 240 -14.61 15.70 26.25
CA ILE A 240 -16.01 15.97 26.64
C ILE A 240 -16.01 16.94 27.82
N ALA A 241 -16.75 18.03 27.68
CA ALA A 241 -17.04 18.98 28.74
C ALA A 241 -18.55 19.14 28.88
N ALA A 242 -19.08 19.15 30.11
CA ALA A 242 -20.50 19.42 30.36
C ALA A 242 -20.66 20.60 31.34
N LEU A 243 -21.32 21.64 30.87
CA LEU A 243 -21.69 22.83 31.63
C LEU A 243 -23.19 22.80 31.96
N THR A 244 -23.62 23.36 33.09
CA THR A 244 -25.04 23.68 33.32
C THR A 244 -25.48 24.87 32.46
N LEU A 245 -26.79 25.13 32.40
CA LEU A 245 -27.33 26.34 31.76
C LEU A 245 -26.90 27.65 32.44
N ASP A 246 -26.47 27.59 33.71
CA ASP A 246 -25.86 28.72 34.42
C ASP A 246 -24.37 28.91 34.13
N GLY A 247 -23.72 27.92 33.49
CA GLY A 247 -22.30 27.95 33.15
C GLY A 247 -21.38 27.25 34.16
N GLU A 248 -21.92 26.46 35.09
CA GLU A 248 -21.10 25.67 36.03
C GLU A 248 -20.58 24.39 35.35
N LEU A 249 -19.29 24.09 35.48
CA LEU A 249 -18.71 22.85 34.94
C LEU A 249 -19.03 21.66 35.84
N ARG A 250 -19.69 20.66 35.26
CA ARG A 250 -20.07 19.41 35.93
C ARG A 250 -19.17 18.23 35.55
N LEU A 251 -18.66 18.22 34.32
CA LEU A 251 -17.83 17.13 33.80
C LEU A 251 -16.75 17.70 32.88
N LEU A 252 -15.52 17.20 33.03
CA LEU A 252 -14.43 17.44 32.10
C LEU A 252 -13.55 16.21 32.02
N ILE A 253 -13.63 15.49 30.90
CA ILE A 253 -12.90 14.24 30.67
C ILE A 253 -12.38 14.16 29.25
N SER A 254 -11.40 13.30 29.05
CA SER A 254 -10.96 12.86 27.72
C SER A 254 -10.66 11.37 27.76
N GLY A 255 -10.94 10.68 26.66
CA GLY A 255 -10.73 9.23 26.55
C GLY A 255 -10.44 8.82 25.11
N LYS A 256 -9.68 7.73 24.95
CA LYS A 256 -9.39 7.16 23.64
C LYS A 256 -10.59 6.33 23.16
N GLU A 257 -10.94 6.48 21.90
CA GLU A 257 -11.97 5.67 21.22
C GLU A 257 -13.30 5.68 21.98
N LEU A 258 -13.72 6.84 22.49
CA LEU A 258 -15.02 6.98 23.16
C LEU A 258 -16.15 6.94 22.12
N GLY A 259 -16.86 5.81 22.06
CA GLY A 259 -18.07 5.69 21.24
C GLY A 259 -19.19 6.60 21.73
N ARG A 260 -20.04 7.09 20.83
CA ARG A 260 -21.22 7.91 21.20
C ARG A 260 -22.08 7.26 22.27
N GLY A 261 -22.29 5.94 22.22
CA GLY A 261 -23.08 5.23 23.23
C GLY A 261 -22.51 5.38 24.65
N GLN A 262 -21.19 5.23 24.79
CA GLN A 262 -20.49 5.46 26.06
C GLN A 262 -20.61 6.93 26.50
N VAL A 263 -20.48 7.88 25.58
CA VAL A 263 -20.65 9.31 25.88
C VAL A 263 -22.05 9.62 26.40
N VAL A 264 -23.10 9.07 25.78
CA VAL A 264 -24.49 9.24 26.23
C VAL A 264 -24.66 8.73 27.66
N ARG A 265 -24.08 7.57 28.00
CA ARG A 265 -24.15 7.00 29.35
C ARG A 265 -23.48 7.89 30.38
N ILE A 266 -22.24 8.32 30.13
CA ILE A 266 -21.50 9.23 31.00
C ILE A 266 -22.28 10.54 31.22
N LEU A 267 -22.83 11.12 30.15
CA LEU A 267 -23.60 12.35 30.26
C LEU A 267 -24.90 12.16 31.05
N SER A 268 -25.58 11.02 30.87
CA SER A 268 -26.84 10.71 31.56
C SER A 268 -26.69 10.55 33.08
N GLU A 269 -25.50 10.18 33.56
CA GLU A 269 -25.17 10.15 34.99
C GLU A 269 -25.04 11.55 35.58
N VAL A 270 -24.63 12.53 34.76
CA VAL A 270 -24.41 13.92 35.17
C VAL A 270 -25.69 14.76 35.03
N GLY A 271 -26.47 14.54 33.97
CA GLY A 271 -27.68 15.30 33.67
C GLY A 271 -28.24 15.03 32.27
N SER A 272 -29.14 15.90 31.81
CA SER A 272 -29.81 15.80 30.51
C SER A 272 -29.18 16.77 29.50
N PRO A 273 -28.42 16.30 28.49
CA PRO A 273 -27.88 17.18 27.45
C PRO A 273 -28.99 17.83 26.63
N VAL A 274 -28.96 19.16 26.52
CA VAL A 274 -29.90 19.94 25.70
C VAL A 274 -29.22 20.58 24.51
N VAL A 275 -27.92 20.85 24.62
CA VAL A 275 -27.08 21.42 23.57
C VAL A 275 -25.82 20.60 23.44
N VAL A 276 -25.43 20.29 22.21
CA VAL A 276 -24.13 19.69 21.87
C VAL A 276 -23.36 20.68 21.02
N ALA A 277 -22.14 20.99 21.42
CA ALA A 277 -21.29 22.02 20.83
C ALA A 277 -19.98 21.43 20.30
N THR A 278 -19.48 22.02 19.22
CA THR A 278 -18.14 21.73 18.68
C THR A 278 -17.44 23.03 18.31
N ASP A 279 -16.12 22.99 18.26
CA ASP A 279 -15.21 24.09 17.93
C ASP A 279 -14.92 24.22 16.43
N THR A 280 -15.41 23.29 15.61
CA THR A 280 -15.14 23.20 14.17
C THR A 280 -16.38 23.48 13.31
N SER A 281 -16.15 24.04 12.12
CA SER A 281 -17.19 24.31 11.11
C SER A 281 -16.69 23.83 9.74
N PRO A 282 -17.43 22.95 9.03
CA PRO A 282 -18.70 22.34 9.43
C PRO A 282 -18.56 21.32 10.57
N PRO A 283 -19.64 21.03 11.33
CA PRO A 283 -19.58 20.09 12.45
C PRO A 283 -19.21 18.66 12.01
N PRO A 284 -18.34 17.95 12.75
CA PRO A 284 -17.97 16.57 12.47
C PRO A 284 -19.17 15.62 12.56
N GLU A 285 -19.14 14.54 11.76
CA GLU A 285 -20.24 13.55 11.69
C GLU A 285 -20.54 12.92 13.06
N TYR A 286 -19.50 12.59 13.83
CA TYR A 286 -19.62 12.08 15.19
C TYR A 286 -20.49 12.99 16.07
N VAL A 287 -20.26 14.31 16.03
CA VAL A 287 -20.98 15.29 16.84
C VAL A 287 -22.43 15.43 16.36
N LYS A 288 -22.67 15.42 15.05
CA LYS A 288 -24.03 15.45 14.47
C LYS A 288 -24.85 14.24 14.91
N LYS A 289 -24.28 13.05 14.81
CA LYS A 289 -24.93 11.80 15.24
C LYS A 289 -25.18 11.79 16.76
N LEU A 290 -24.21 12.26 17.55
CA LEU A 290 -24.35 12.38 19.00
C LEU A 290 -25.47 13.36 19.41
N ALA A 291 -25.53 14.53 18.78
CA ALA A 291 -26.61 15.51 19.01
C ALA A 291 -27.99 14.92 18.68
N THR A 292 -28.09 14.16 17.60
CA THR A 292 -29.32 13.45 17.20
C THR A 292 -29.70 12.39 18.23
N MET A 293 -28.74 11.57 18.71
CA MET A 293 -28.97 10.55 19.73
C MET A 293 -29.45 11.14 21.06
N LEU A 294 -28.90 12.31 21.45
CA LEU A 294 -29.26 13.00 22.69
C LEU A 294 -30.53 13.87 22.56
N ASN A 295 -31.11 13.99 21.36
CA ASN A 295 -32.19 14.93 21.07
C ASN A 295 -31.85 16.36 21.54
N ALA A 296 -30.62 16.77 21.24
CA ALA A 296 -29.99 18.02 21.65
C ALA A 296 -29.69 18.90 20.42
N THR A 297 -29.73 20.21 20.62
CA THR A 297 -29.46 21.17 19.54
C THR A 297 -27.95 21.27 19.29
N LEU A 298 -27.56 21.12 18.02
CA LEU A 298 -26.17 21.24 17.61
C LEU A 298 -25.79 22.72 17.44
N VAL A 299 -24.79 23.16 18.19
CA VAL A 299 -24.23 24.51 18.13
C VAL A 299 -22.80 24.43 17.60
N ALA A 300 -22.51 25.22 16.57
CA ALA A 300 -21.16 25.32 16.01
C ALA A 300 -20.86 26.77 15.65
N PRO A 301 -19.59 27.20 15.73
CA PRO A 301 -19.21 28.55 15.37
C PRO A 301 -19.34 28.78 13.85
N GLN A 302 -19.47 30.04 13.43
CA GLN A 302 -19.51 30.39 12.00
C GLN A 302 -18.18 30.03 11.31
N SER A 303 -17.05 30.29 11.98
CA SER A 303 -15.70 29.91 11.58
C SER A 303 -15.05 29.02 12.64
N PRO A 304 -14.17 28.08 12.27
CA PRO A 304 -13.45 27.26 13.25
C PRO A 304 -12.70 28.12 14.27
N LEU A 305 -12.77 27.74 15.55
CA LEU A 305 -12.05 28.47 16.61
C LEU A 305 -10.54 28.24 16.50
N THR A 306 -9.77 29.33 16.54
CA THR A 306 -8.31 29.28 16.57
C THR A 306 -7.79 28.77 17.92
N VAL A 307 -6.56 28.26 17.93
CA VAL A 307 -5.91 27.76 19.16
C VAL A 307 -5.80 28.86 20.22
N GLU A 308 -5.57 30.11 19.80
CA GLU A 308 -5.48 31.26 20.70
C GLU A 308 -6.83 31.61 21.33
N GLU A 309 -7.91 31.63 20.54
CA GLU A 309 -9.27 31.87 21.05
C GLU A 309 -9.69 30.81 22.08
N LYS A 310 -9.43 29.52 21.78
CA LYS A 310 -9.69 28.42 22.72
C LYS A 310 -8.96 28.60 24.04
N ARG A 311 -7.67 28.97 23.97
CA ARG A 311 -6.85 29.21 25.17
C ARG A 311 -7.39 30.38 25.98
N ARG A 312 -7.71 31.51 25.34
CA ARG A 312 -8.28 32.68 26.02
C ARG A 312 -9.58 32.35 26.74
N LEU A 313 -10.55 31.74 26.05
CA LEU A 313 -11.84 31.36 26.64
C LEU A 313 -11.69 30.48 27.88
N VAL A 314 -10.82 29.48 27.82
CA VAL A 314 -10.59 28.55 28.94
C VAL A 314 -9.83 29.24 30.08
N SER A 315 -8.82 30.06 29.77
CA SER A 315 -8.06 30.82 30.77
C SER A 315 -8.93 31.83 31.51
N ASP A 316 -9.77 32.58 30.79
CA ASP A 316 -10.68 33.58 31.37
C ASP A 316 -11.68 32.90 32.30
N PHE A 317 -12.26 31.77 31.87
CA PHE A 317 -13.18 30.99 32.69
C PHE A 317 -12.52 30.41 33.94
N MET A 318 -11.30 29.88 33.81
CA MET A 318 -10.57 29.29 34.94
C MET A 318 -10.06 30.34 35.93
N GLY A 319 -9.77 31.57 35.49
CA GLY A 319 -9.40 32.69 36.35
C GLY A 319 -10.59 33.31 37.10
N ALA A 320 -11.79 33.24 36.52
CA ALA A 320 -13.00 33.86 37.08
C ALA A 320 -13.72 33.01 38.14
N THR A 321 -13.47 31.71 38.22
CA THR A 321 -14.21 30.82 39.13
C THR A 321 -13.29 29.80 39.80
N PRO A 322 -13.24 29.72 41.15
CA PRO A 322 -12.54 28.64 41.84
C PRO A 322 -13.32 27.33 41.62
N GLN A 323 -12.97 26.60 40.58
CA GLN A 323 -13.54 25.28 40.30
C GLN A 323 -12.58 24.16 40.71
N ASN A 324 -13.16 23.02 41.07
CA ASN A 324 -12.41 21.81 41.44
C ASN A 324 -11.75 21.10 40.24
N PHE A 325 -11.97 21.60 39.01
CA PHE A 325 -11.50 20.98 37.79
C PHE A 325 -10.22 21.63 37.28
N LYS A 326 -9.23 20.81 36.92
CA LYS A 326 -8.01 21.23 36.23
C LYS A 326 -7.99 20.61 34.84
N VAL A 327 -7.72 21.43 33.82
CA VAL A 327 -7.55 20.97 32.44
C VAL A 327 -6.26 20.18 32.33
N LYS A 328 -6.35 18.89 31.97
CA LYS A 328 -5.18 17.99 31.91
C LYS A 328 -4.54 17.93 30.53
N ASP A 329 -5.33 18.03 29.47
CA ASP A 329 -4.88 17.85 28.09
C ASP A 329 -5.53 18.84 27.11
N ALA A 330 -4.99 18.88 25.89
CA ALA A 330 -5.49 19.75 24.83
C ALA A 330 -6.93 19.39 24.41
N HIS A 331 -7.32 18.12 24.47
CA HIS A 331 -8.67 17.68 24.11
C HIS A 331 -9.72 18.15 25.12
N GLN A 332 -9.45 18.10 26.42
CA GLN A 332 -10.32 18.71 27.43
C GLN A 332 -10.43 20.23 27.24
N ARG A 333 -9.31 20.90 26.93
CA ARG A 333 -9.32 22.35 26.66
C ARG A 333 -10.23 22.67 25.48
N ASP A 334 -10.08 21.94 24.37
CA ASP A 334 -10.80 22.22 23.13
C ASP A 334 -12.30 21.89 23.28
N ALA A 335 -12.65 20.80 23.98
CA ALA A 335 -14.02 20.47 24.34
C ALA A 335 -14.65 21.52 25.28
N LEU A 336 -13.91 21.99 26.28
CA LEU A 336 -14.38 23.05 27.18
C LEU A 336 -14.56 24.38 26.44
N ALA A 337 -13.65 24.74 25.54
CA ALA A 337 -13.77 25.93 24.72
C ALA A 337 -15.03 25.87 23.83
N ALA A 338 -15.35 24.70 23.25
CA ALA A 338 -16.58 24.51 22.49
C ALA A 338 -17.83 24.71 23.36
N ALA A 339 -17.86 24.13 24.57
CA ALA A 339 -18.97 24.29 25.51
C ALA A 339 -19.16 25.76 25.94
N LEU A 340 -18.06 26.45 26.27
CA LEU A 340 -18.05 27.85 26.69
C LEU A 340 -18.51 28.78 25.56
N ASN A 341 -18.03 28.56 24.33
CA ASN A 341 -18.46 29.33 23.18
C ASN A 341 -19.98 29.18 22.94
N ALA A 342 -20.52 27.97 23.06
CA ALA A 342 -21.96 27.76 22.98
C ALA A 342 -22.73 28.44 24.12
N TYR A 343 -22.23 28.35 25.35
CA TYR A 343 -22.80 29.05 26.51
C TYR A 343 -22.84 30.57 26.29
N LEU A 344 -21.75 31.20 25.82
CA LEU A 344 -21.69 32.64 25.57
C LEU A 344 -22.69 33.10 24.50
N GLN A 345 -22.95 32.28 23.47
CA GLN A 345 -23.96 32.56 22.46
C GLN A 345 -25.39 32.44 22.98
N LEU A 346 -25.63 31.51 23.92
CA LEU A 346 -26.96 31.24 24.47
C LEU A 346 -27.30 32.16 25.66
N ARG A 347 -26.30 32.59 26.43
CA ARG A 347 -26.46 33.36 27.68
C ARG A 347 -27.41 34.57 27.53
N PRO A 348 -27.32 35.43 26.50
CA PRO A 348 -28.24 36.56 26.37
C PRO A 348 -29.71 36.13 26.27
N LYS A 349 -30.00 35.03 25.56
CA LYS A 349 -31.36 34.50 25.38
C LYS A 349 -31.89 33.86 26.66
N LEU A 350 -31.02 33.16 27.39
CA LEU A 350 -31.38 32.54 28.67
C LEU A 350 -31.69 33.60 29.73
N VAL A 351 -30.88 34.66 29.81
CA VAL A 351 -31.14 35.80 30.71
C VAL A 351 -32.45 36.50 30.34
N GLU A 352 -32.70 36.75 29.06
CA GLU A 352 -33.97 37.35 28.61
C GLU A 352 -35.17 36.47 28.99
N ALA A 353 -35.08 35.15 28.81
CA ALA A 353 -36.14 34.22 29.21
C ALA A 353 -36.38 34.27 30.72
N ARG A 354 -35.32 34.25 31.53
CA ARG A 354 -35.37 34.31 33.00
C ARG A 354 -36.03 35.60 33.49
N GLU A 355 -35.60 36.75 32.97
CA GLU A 355 -36.20 38.05 33.30
C GLU A 355 -37.69 38.13 32.93
N LYS A 356 -38.07 37.50 31.81
CA LYS A 356 -39.45 37.51 31.33
C LYS A 356 -40.37 36.67 32.21
N VAL A 357 -39.89 35.52 32.69
CA VAL A 357 -40.61 34.71 33.67
C VAL A 357 -40.77 35.46 34.99
N TYR A 358 -39.69 36.10 35.49
CA TYR A 358 -39.77 36.92 36.71
C TYR A 358 -40.76 38.08 36.58
N ARG A 359 -40.76 38.80 35.45
CA ARG A 359 -41.71 39.89 35.18
C ARG A 359 -43.17 39.44 35.17
N LEU A 360 -43.43 38.20 34.75
CA LEU A 360 -44.78 37.62 34.72
C LEU A 360 -45.22 37.07 36.09
N GLY A 361 -44.32 36.95 37.06
CA GLY A 361 -44.63 36.41 38.40
C GLY A 361 -45.10 34.95 38.38
N LEU A 362 -44.74 34.19 37.35
CA LEU A 362 -45.14 32.79 37.20
C LEU A 362 -44.24 31.88 38.03
N ASP A 363 -44.83 31.07 38.91
CA ASP A 363 -44.12 30.03 39.66
C ASP A 363 -43.96 28.77 38.80
N ILE A 364 -43.03 28.86 37.82
CA ILE A 364 -42.70 27.77 36.89
C ILE A 364 -41.22 27.42 36.96
N PRO A 365 -40.83 26.15 36.76
CA PRO A 365 -39.43 25.75 36.76
C PRO A 365 -38.62 26.49 35.68
N LEU A 366 -37.73 27.38 36.10
CA LEU A 366 -36.89 28.18 35.21
C LEU A 366 -35.97 27.32 34.34
N GLU A 367 -35.40 26.26 34.92
CA GLU A 367 -34.49 25.34 34.23
C GLU A 367 -35.14 24.67 33.01
N ASP A 368 -36.43 24.32 33.10
CA ASP A 368 -37.17 23.70 31.99
C ASP A 368 -37.51 24.70 30.87
N VAL A 369 -37.79 25.96 31.23
CA VAL A 369 -37.99 27.03 30.24
C VAL A 369 -36.69 27.30 29.50
N GLU A 370 -35.58 27.43 30.24
CA GLU A 370 -34.25 27.66 29.69
C GLU A 370 -33.79 26.49 28.79
N ALA A 371 -34.10 25.24 29.17
CA ALA A 371 -33.84 24.07 28.34
C ALA A 371 -34.58 24.10 27.00
N LEU A 372 -35.86 24.50 26.98
CA LEU A 372 -36.63 24.62 25.74
C LEU A 372 -36.12 25.75 24.85
N VAL A 373 -35.71 26.87 25.45
CA VAL A 373 -35.07 27.99 24.74
C VAL A 373 -33.73 27.57 24.17
N ALA A 374 -32.91 26.85 24.93
CA ALA A 374 -31.64 26.29 24.47
C ALA A 374 -31.83 25.30 23.31
N LYS A 375 -32.95 24.57 23.28
CA LYS A 375 -33.34 23.71 22.14
C LYS A 375 -33.80 24.48 20.89
N GLY A 376 -33.93 25.80 20.97
CA GLY A 376 -34.30 26.67 19.85
C GLY A 376 -35.77 27.09 19.82
N SER A 377 -36.54 26.81 20.88
CA SER A 377 -37.92 27.28 20.98
C SER A 377 -37.96 28.79 21.22
N ALA A 378 -38.98 29.47 20.68
CA ALA A 378 -39.21 30.87 21.01
C ALA A 378 -39.53 31.02 22.51
N ILE A 379 -39.06 32.10 23.14
CA ILE A 379 -39.19 32.32 24.59
C ILE A 379 -40.66 32.22 25.04
N TRP A 380 -41.58 32.80 24.27
CA TRP A 380 -43.02 32.74 24.59
C TRP A 380 -43.61 31.33 24.50
N ASP A 381 -43.18 30.53 23.52
CA ASP A 381 -43.66 29.16 23.34
C ASP A 381 -43.11 28.24 24.44
N ALA A 382 -41.84 28.42 24.82
CA ALA A 382 -41.22 27.72 25.93
C ALA A 382 -41.95 28.00 27.26
N ILE A 383 -42.19 29.29 27.58
CA ILE A 383 -42.94 29.69 28.77
C ILE A 383 -44.36 29.09 28.75
N ARG A 384 -45.06 29.16 27.61
CA ARG A 384 -46.42 28.61 27.48
C ARG A 384 -46.45 27.10 27.68
N GLN A 385 -45.47 26.37 27.14
CA GLN A 385 -45.40 24.92 27.24
C GLN A 385 -45.15 24.45 28.68
N VAL A 386 -44.20 25.08 29.39
CA VAL A 386 -43.93 24.78 30.80
C VAL A 386 -45.11 25.20 31.67
N SER A 387 -45.67 26.39 31.45
CA SER A 387 -46.85 26.87 32.18
C SER A 387 -48.05 25.94 32.03
N ARG A 388 -48.31 25.42 30.82
CA ARG A 388 -49.37 24.43 30.59
C ARG A 388 -49.13 23.11 31.33
N THR A 389 -47.87 22.72 31.49
CA THR A 389 -47.49 21.47 32.16
C THR A 389 -47.58 21.61 33.68
N CYS A 390 -47.25 22.78 34.23
CA CYS A 390 -47.14 23.01 35.67
C CYS A 390 -48.40 23.65 36.31
N LEU A 391 -49.06 24.58 35.63
CA LEU A 391 -50.14 25.40 36.21
C LEU A 391 -51.54 24.84 35.91
N VAL A 392 -51.65 23.85 35.02
CA VAL A 392 -52.92 23.16 34.71
C VAL A 392 -52.89 21.80 35.42
N PRO A 393 -53.73 21.57 36.46
CA PRO A 393 -53.86 20.26 37.08
C PRO A 393 -54.27 19.23 36.03
N GLY A 394 -53.63 18.07 36.05
CA GLY A 394 -53.66 17.06 34.99
C GLY A 394 -55.03 16.82 34.36
N HIS A 395 -55.18 17.27 33.11
CA HIS A 395 -55.72 16.41 32.08
C HIS A 395 -54.53 15.92 31.26
N GLU A 396 -54.11 14.68 31.50
CA GLU A 396 -53.71 13.86 30.36
C GLU A 396 -54.85 13.96 29.36
N GLN A 397 -54.65 14.72 28.30
CA GLN A 397 -55.43 14.58 27.10
C GLN A 397 -55.08 13.21 26.52
N LEU A 398 -55.72 12.17 27.05
CA LEU A 398 -56.33 11.18 26.18
C LEU A 398 -57.08 12.00 25.12
N ALA A 399 -56.65 11.82 23.87
CA ALA A 399 -57.22 12.47 22.71
C ALA A 399 -58.75 12.63 22.86
N PRO A 400 -59.32 13.80 22.56
CA PRO A 400 -60.75 14.00 22.70
C PRO A 400 -61.47 13.08 21.71
N LYS A 401 -62.04 11.98 22.22
CA LYS A 401 -63.22 11.37 21.60
C LYS A 401 -64.38 12.34 21.84
N ALA A 402 -64.55 13.27 20.91
CA ALA A 402 -65.83 13.94 20.73
C ALA A 402 -66.83 12.87 20.29
N VAL A 403 -67.86 12.63 21.10
CA VAL A 403 -68.99 11.81 20.66
C VAL A 403 -70.12 12.75 20.23
N ILE A 404 -70.65 12.44 19.06
CA ILE A 404 -71.97 12.79 18.50
C ILE A 404 -72.11 14.15 17.81
N LYS A 405 -71.60 14.21 16.55
CA LYS A 405 -72.34 14.57 15.31
C LYS A 405 -71.44 14.68 14.06
N THR A 406 -70.13 14.49 14.19
CA THR A 406 -69.13 14.65 13.11
C THR A 406 -68.47 13.34 12.61
N GLU A 407 -68.85 12.18 13.16
CA GLU A 407 -68.19 10.90 12.85
C GLU A 407 -68.31 10.48 11.39
N THR A 408 -69.39 10.80 10.68
CA THR A 408 -69.54 10.43 9.26
C THR A 408 -68.58 11.21 8.36
N LEU A 409 -68.45 12.53 8.54
CA LEU A 409 -67.59 13.38 7.70
C LEU A 409 -66.10 13.18 8.01
N TYR A 410 -65.75 12.89 9.26
CA TYR A 410 -64.37 12.61 9.66
C TYR A 410 -63.92 11.20 9.21
N LEU A 411 -64.79 10.19 9.30
CA LEU A 411 -64.52 8.85 8.76
C LEU A 411 -64.41 8.88 7.24
N GLU A 412 -65.26 9.62 6.53
CA GLU A 412 -65.15 9.79 5.08
C GLU A 412 -63.85 10.50 4.69
N ASN A 413 -63.46 11.57 5.39
CA ASN A 413 -62.16 12.21 5.15
C ASN A 413 -60.99 11.31 5.48
N LEU A 414 -61.07 10.50 6.54
CA LEU A 414 -60.02 9.55 6.89
C LEU A 414 -59.92 8.43 5.85
N LEU A 415 -61.04 7.88 5.40
CA LEU A 415 -61.12 6.90 4.30
C LEU A 415 -60.57 7.47 3.00
N ASN A 416 -60.88 8.73 2.67
CA ASN A 416 -60.34 9.39 1.50
C ASN A 416 -58.82 9.56 1.60
N ARG A 417 -58.30 10.00 2.74
CA ARG A 417 -56.85 10.10 2.97
C ARG A 417 -56.15 8.74 2.96
N LEU A 418 -56.81 7.70 3.46
CA LEU A 418 -56.30 6.32 3.44
C LEU A 418 -56.28 5.77 2.00
N ASN A 419 -57.31 6.05 1.22
CA ASN A 419 -57.37 5.72 -0.21
C ASN A 419 -56.34 6.50 -1.04
N GLU A 420 -56.13 7.79 -0.74
CA GLU A 420 -55.07 8.60 -1.36
C GLU A 420 -53.68 8.07 -1.00
N ALA A 421 -53.47 7.68 0.26
CA ALA A 421 -52.23 7.05 0.70
C ALA A 421 -52.01 5.70 0.00
N TYR A 422 -53.04 4.85 -0.12
CA TYR A 422 -52.97 3.60 -0.87
C TYR A 422 -52.65 3.82 -2.35
N LYS A 423 -53.32 4.77 -3.01
CA LYS A 423 -53.01 5.14 -4.41
C LYS A 423 -51.58 5.66 -4.55
N ARG A 424 -51.09 6.41 -3.55
CA ARG A 424 -49.72 6.92 -3.56
C ARG A 424 -48.70 5.79 -3.37
N ILE A 425 -48.97 4.86 -2.46
CA ILE A 425 -48.14 3.66 -2.25
C ILE A 425 -48.09 2.85 -3.55
N GLN A 426 -49.24 2.56 -4.15
CA GLN A 426 -49.30 1.81 -5.41
C GLN A 426 -48.56 2.52 -6.56
N LYS A 427 -48.66 3.85 -6.64
CA LYS A 427 -47.90 4.63 -7.62
C LYS A 427 -46.39 4.56 -7.36
N LEU A 428 -45.96 4.64 -6.09
CA LEU A 428 -44.56 4.52 -5.70
C LEU A 428 -44.01 3.11 -5.93
N GLU A 429 -44.83 2.07 -5.74
CA GLU A 429 -44.47 0.69 -6.05
C GLU A 429 -44.26 0.49 -7.55
N ASN A 430 -45.18 0.99 -8.39
CA ASN A 430 -45.01 0.98 -9.84
C ASN A 430 -43.79 1.79 -10.30
N GLU A 431 -43.55 2.96 -9.71
CA GLU A 431 -42.36 3.76 -9.98
C GLU A 431 -41.09 2.99 -9.60
N LYS A 432 -41.06 2.33 -8.45
CA LYS A 432 -39.95 1.48 -8.00
C LYS A 432 -39.68 0.34 -8.98
N GLU A 433 -40.71 -0.37 -9.42
CA GLU A 433 -40.56 -1.45 -10.41
C GLU A 433 -40.00 -0.90 -11.74
N SER A 434 -40.53 0.22 -12.23
CA SER A 434 -40.03 0.84 -13.47
C SER A 434 -38.57 1.31 -13.36
N LEU A 435 -38.16 1.76 -12.17
CA LEU A 435 -36.78 2.18 -11.90
C LEU A 435 -35.85 0.98 -11.81
N LEU A 436 -36.29 -0.12 -11.20
CA LEU A 436 -35.50 -1.37 -11.15
C LEU A 436 -35.27 -1.93 -12.56
N GLU A 437 -36.28 -1.87 -13.43
CA GLU A 437 -36.15 -2.31 -14.82
C GLU A 437 -35.18 -1.40 -15.61
N LYS A 438 -35.24 -0.08 -15.40
CA LYS A 438 -34.27 0.87 -15.97
C LYS A 438 -32.84 0.60 -15.49
N ILE A 439 -32.66 0.32 -14.20
CA ILE A 439 -31.35 -0.02 -13.63
C ILE A 439 -30.81 -1.27 -14.34
N LYS A 440 -31.62 -2.32 -14.49
CA LYS A 440 -31.22 -3.54 -15.19
C LYS A 440 -30.78 -3.28 -16.63
N ILE A 441 -31.53 -2.46 -17.37
CA ILE A 441 -31.18 -2.07 -18.75
C ILE A 441 -29.85 -1.28 -18.77
N LEU A 442 -29.67 -0.34 -17.84
CA LEU A 442 -28.44 0.45 -17.75
C LEU A 442 -27.23 -0.42 -17.38
N GLU A 443 -27.39 -1.39 -16.48
CA GLU A 443 -26.35 -2.35 -16.14
C GLU A 443 -25.96 -3.23 -17.34
N GLU A 444 -26.94 -3.69 -18.12
CA GLU A 444 -26.68 -4.42 -19.36
C GLU A 444 -25.94 -3.56 -20.39
N GLN A 445 -26.34 -2.29 -20.56
CA GLN A 445 -25.64 -1.34 -21.44
C GLN A 445 -24.22 -1.06 -20.96
N TYR A 446 -24.02 -0.87 -19.67
CA TYR A 446 -22.71 -0.65 -19.07
C TYR A 446 -21.78 -1.84 -19.31
N ASN A 447 -22.28 -3.07 -19.11
CA ASN A 447 -21.52 -4.29 -19.36
C ASN A 447 -21.14 -4.44 -20.85
N ARG A 448 -22.04 -4.05 -21.78
CA ARG A 448 -21.72 -4.02 -23.21
C ARG A 448 -20.59 -3.03 -23.52
N ILE A 449 -20.66 -1.81 -22.98
CA ILE A 449 -19.63 -0.78 -23.17
C ILE A 449 -18.29 -1.25 -22.60
N LEU A 450 -18.30 -1.85 -21.40
CA LEU A 450 -17.09 -2.37 -20.76
C LEU A 450 -16.44 -3.47 -21.60
N ASN A 451 -17.23 -4.36 -22.19
CA ASN A 451 -16.72 -5.41 -23.07
C ASN A 451 -16.11 -4.85 -24.36
N ILE A 452 -16.73 -3.82 -24.95
CA ILE A 452 -16.19 -3.12 -26.12
C ILE A 452 -14.85 -2.45 -25.79
N GLN A 453 -14.78 -1.71 -24.69
CA GLN A 453 -13.53 -1.06 -24.24
C GLN A 453 -12.43 -2.07 -23.95
N ASN A 454 -12.75 -3.19 -23.31
CA ASN A 454 -11.77 -4.25 -23.06
C ASN A 454 -11.26 -4.90 -24.35
N TYR A 455 -12.12 -5.01 -25.37
CA TYR A 455 -11.73 -5.52 -26.68
C TYR A 455 -10.85 -4.50 -27.44
N GLU A 456 -11.18 -3.22 -27.39
CA GLU A 456 -10.37 -2.14 -27.96
C GLU A 456 -8.98 -2.07 -27.30
N LEU A 457 -8.90 -2.13 -25.97
CA LEU A 457 -7.62 -2.14 -25.24
C LEU A 457 -6.76 -3.35 -25.60
N LYS A 458 -7.37 -4.53 -25.85
CA LYS A 458 -6.63 -5.70 -26.32
C LYS A 458 -6.09 -5.49 -27.73
N LYS A 459 -6.92 -4.94 -28.64
CA LYS A 459 -6.51 -4.59 -30.00
C LYS A 459 -5.37 -3.58 -30.01
N ASP A 460 -5.46 -2.52 -29.21
CA ASP A 460 -4.43 -1.47 -29.17
C ASP A 460 -3.09 -2.01 -28.69
N LYS A 461 -3.10 -2.87 -27.66
CA LYS A 461 -1.88 -3.57 -27.19
C LYS A 461 -1.29 -4.48 -28.27
N GLU A 462 -2.14 -5.21 -29.00
CA GLU A 462 -1.70 -6.07 -30.08
C GLU A 462 -1.09 -5.26 -31.24
N ILE A 463 -1.74 -4.17 -31.64
CA ILE A 463 -1.24 -3.22 -32.64
C ILE A 463 0.10 -2.62 -32.20
N GLU A 464 0.24 -2.23 -30.94
CA GLU A 464 1.48 -1.66 -30.42
C GLU A 464 2.62 -2.70 -30.45
N SER A 465 2.33 -3.94 -30.05
CA SER A 465 3.30 -5.04 -30.13
C SER A 465 3.73 -5.34 -31.58
N LEU A 466 2.80 -5.31 -32.52
CA LEU A 466 3.07 -5.51 -33.94
C LEU A 466 3.87 -4.34 -34.53
N LYS A 467 3.56 -3.10 -34.16
CA LYS A 467 4.33 -1.90 -34.57
C LYS A 467 5.78 -1.98 -34.10
N ILE A 468 6.00 -2.39 -32.85
CA ILE A 468 7.35 -2.60 -32.31
C ILE A 468 8.09 -3.65 -33.14
N LYS A 469 7.44 -4.78 -33.43
CA LYS A 469 8.05 -5.86 -34.22
C LYS A 469 8.37 -5.46 -35.66
N ILE A 470 7.47 -4.71 -36.31
CA ILE A 470 7.70 -4.15 -37.66
C ILE A 470 8.92 -3.21 -37.64
N ASN A 471 9.02 -2.33 -36.65
CA ASN A 471 10.15 -1.41 -36.55
C ASN A 471 11.50 -2.14 -36.32
N MET A 472 11.51 -3.24 -35.57
CA MET A 472 12.71 -4.08 -35.42
C MET A 472 13.11 -4.73 -36.74
N LEU A 473 12.15 -5.35 -37.44
CA LEU A 473 12.38 -6.00 -38.72
C LEU A 473 12.82 -5.00 -39.80
N LEU A 474 12.27 -3.79 -39.82
CA LEU A 474 12.70 -2.74 -40.75
C LEU A 474 14.14 -2.31 -40.50
N LYS A 475 14.56 -2.18 -39.22
CA LYS A 475 15.95 -1.89 -38.88
C LYS A 475 16.89 -3.00 -39.32
N GLU A 476 16.51 -4.25 -39.08
CA GLU A 476 17.30 -5.41 -39.49
C GLU A 476 17.42 -5.50 -41.02
N ASN A 477 16.33 -5.26 -41.74
CA ASN A 477 16.35 -5.27 -43.20
C ASN A 477 17.24 -4.17 -43.77
N ASN A 478 17.19 -2.95 -43.20
CA ASN A 478 18.08 -1.86 -43.61
C ASN A 478 19.57 -2.21 -43.38
N LEU A 479 19.90 -2.84 -42.24
CA LEU A 479 21.28 -3.28 -41.97
C LEU A 479 21.75 -4.34 -42.98
N LEU A 480 20.89 -5.31 -43.28
CA LEU A 480 21.18 -6.35 -44.27
C LEU A 480 21.34 -5.77 -45.69
N GLU A 481 20.53 -4.78 -46.06
CA GLU A 481 20.66 -4.08 -47.35
C GLU A 481 21.97 -3.29 -47.44
N GLU A 482 22.40 -2.64 -46.36
CA GLU A 482 23.70 -1.97 -46.30
C GLU A 482 24.86 -2.96 -46.44
N GLU A 483 24.78 -4.10 -45.78
CA GLU A 483 25.79 -5.17 -45.91
C GLU A 483 25.84 -5.74 -47.32
N LEU A 484 24.68 -6.02 -47.93
CA LEU A 484 24.59 -6.48 -49.31
C LEU A 484 25.18 -5.47 -50.28
N ASN A 485 24.92 -4.17 -50.09
CA ASN A 485 25.48 -3.12 -50.94
C ASN A 485 27.01 -3.03 -50.78
N LYS A 486 27.54 -3.17 -49.56
CA LYS A 486 28.99 -3.24 -49.32
C LYS A 486 29.61 -4.42 -50.04
N ILE A 487 28.98 -5.60 -49.99
CA ILE A 487 29.48 -6.82 -50.66
C ILE A 487 29.44 -6.64 -52.17
N LYS A 488 28.32 -6.15 -52.75
CA LYS A 488 28.19 -5.87 -54.18
C LYS A 488 29.25 -4.90 -54.69
N ASN A 489 29.49 -3.82 -53.95
CA ASN A 489 30.53 -2.84 -54.32
C ASN A 489 31.93 -3.47 -54.32
N ARG A 490 32.24 -4.33 -53.35
CA ARG A 490 33.52 -5.05 -53.34
C ARG A 490 33.65 -6.03 -54.50
N LEU A 491 32.58 -6.75 -54.85
CA LEU A 491 32.56 -7.63 -56.01
C LEU A 491 32.83 -6.86 -57.32
N ASN A 492 32.15 -5.73 -57.52
CA ASN A 492 32.36 -4.90 -58.71
C ASN A 492 33.82 -4.40 -58.83
N VAL A 493 34.47 -4.06 -57.71
CA VAL A 493 35.88 -3.66 -57.71
C VAL A 493 36.76 -4.84 -58.13
N ILE A 494 36.52 -6.03 -57.58
CA ILE A 494 37.28 -7.24 -57.91
C ILE A 494 37.06 -7.64 -59.38
N GLU A 495 35.83 -7.61 -59.88
CA GLU A 495 35.52 -7.91 -61.29
C GLU A 495 36.24 -6.95 -62.24
N ASN A 496 36.27 -5.65 -61.93
CA ASN A 496 37.00 -4.66 -62.71
C ASN A 496 38.52 -4.91 -62.72
N LEU A 497 39.10 -5.32 -61.58
CA LEU A 497 40.52 -5.67 -61.50
C LEU A 497 40.85 -6.93 -62.31
N ILE A 498 39.98 -7.95 -62.26
CA ILE A 498 40.13 -9.18 -63.04
C ILE A 498 40.03 -8.87 -64.54
N ALA A 499 39.05 -8.07 -64.96
CA ALA A 499 38.89 -7.68 -66.36
C ALA A 499 40.14 -6.96 -66.88
N LYS A 500 40.64 -5.95 -66.15
CA LYS A 500 41.85 -5.21 -66.56
C LYS A 500 43.12 -6.06 -66.53
N ALA A 501 43.22 -7.03 -65.63
CA ALA A 501 44.31 -8.01 -65.64
C ALA A 501 44.23 -8.94 -66.86
N ALA A 502 43.03 -9.38 -67.27
CA ALA A 502 42.83 -10.20 -68.46
C ALA A 502 43.20 -9.46 -69.77
N PHE A 503 42.98 -8.14 -69.83
CA PHE A 503 43.42 -7.29 -70.94
C PHE A 503 44.93 -6.97 -70.92
N GLY A 504 45.67 -7.43 -69.91
CA GLY A 504 47.13 -7.33 -69.85
C GLY A 504 47.67 -5.99 -69.32
N GLU A 505 46.81 -5.11 -68.81
CA GLU A 505 47.21 -3.82 -68.20
C GLU A 505 47.88 -4.02 -66.83
N PHE A 506 47.49 -5.07 -66.11
CA PHE A 506 48.01 -5.40 -64.78
C PHE A 506 48.65 -6.77 -64.75
N VAL A 507 49.72 -6.90 -63.96
CA VAL A 507 50.41 -8.15 -63.66
C VAL A 507 50.06 -8.57 -62.24
N LEU A 508 49.52 -9.77 -62.10
CA LEU A 508 49.25 -10.40 -60.82
C LEU A 508 50.49 -11.13 -60.34
N VAL A 509 51.03 -10.72 -59.19
CA VAL A 509 52.25 -11.28 -58.61
C VAL A 509 51.91 -11.91 -57.26
N THR A 510 52.16 -13.21 -57.13
CA THR A 510 51.88 -13.96 -55.91
C THR A 510 52.96 -13.69 -54.86
N ARG A 511 52.53 -13.52 -53.60
CA ARG A 511 53.39 -13.46 -52.43
C ARG A 511 53.72 -14.87 -51.98
N VAL A 512 55.01 -15.15 -51.77
CA VAL A 512 55.48 -16.44 -51.25
C VAL A 512 56.15 -16.23 -49.89
N GLY A 513 55.82 -17.09 -48.92
CA GLY A 513 56.34 -17.00 -47.55
C GLY A 513 57.76 -17.51 -47.38
N SER A 514 58.19 -18.50 -48.16
CA SER A 514 59.56 -19.02 -48.19
C SER A 514 59.86 -19.62 -49.57
N LEU A 515 61.09 -19.48 -50.04
CA LEU A 515 61.51 -19.88 -51.40
C LEU A 515 61.46 -21.41 -51.64
N ASP A 516 61.24 -22.22 -50.59
CA ASP A 516 61.07 -23.68 -50.68
C ASP A 516 59.75 -24.14 -51.34
N LEU A 517 58.69 -23.32 -51.30
CA LEU A 517 57.38 -23.63 -51.91
C LEU A 517 57.30 -23.27 -53.40
N ALA A 518 58.45 -23.15 -54.07
CA ALA A 518 58.63 -22.62 -55.41
C ALA A 518 58.14 -23.50 -56.58
N SER A 519 57.24 -24.46 -56.36
CA SER A 519 56.67 -25.29 -57.44
C SER A 519 55.70 -24.53 -58.35
N ASP A 520 55.13 -23.40 -57.90
CA ASP A 520 54.03 -22.70 -58.61
C ASP A 520 54.48 -21.47 -59.44
N LEU A 521 55.79 -21.18 -59.53
CA LEU A 521 56.31 -19.97 -60.19
C LEU A 521 56.13 -19.91 -61.72
N SER A 522 55.72 -20.99 -62.37
CA SER A 522 55.59 -21.03 -63.84
C SER A 522 54.54 -20.08 -64.41
N ARG A 523 53.59 -19.60 -63.58
CA ARG A 523 52.44 -18.79 -64.01
C ARG A 523 52.62 -17.27 -63.87
N THR A 524 53.63 -16.78 -63.17
CA THR A 524 53.77 -15.35 -62.82
C THR A 524 54.74 -14.55 -63.70
N GLY A 525 55.10 -15.08 -64.88
CA GLY A 525 55.96 -14.35 -65.83
C GLY A 525 57.39 -14.08 -65.32
N GLY A 526 57.82 -14.76 -64.24
CA GLY A 526 59.15 -14.66 -63.67
C GLY A 526 59.34 -13.55 -62.62
N VAL A 527 58.26 -13.00 -62.04
CA VAL A 527 58.30 -12.03 -60.92
C VAL A 527 57.62 -12.62 -59.68
N VAL A 528 58.21 -12.38 -58.50
CA VAL A 528 57.68 -12.85 -57.20
C VAL A 528 57.86 -11.79 -56.11
N VAL A 529 56.89 -11.69 -55.19
CA VAL A 529 57.02 -10.91 -53.95
C VAL A 529 57.37 -11.84 -52.78
N VAL A 530 58.43 -11.51 -52.03
CA VAL A 530 58.89 -12.26 -50.87
C VAL A 530 58.85 -11.39 -49.61
N GLY A 531 58.32 -11.94 -48.51
CA GLY A 531 58.20 -11.23 -47.24
C GLY A 531 59.53 -10.88 -46.59
N ALA A 532 60.37 -11.87 -46.35
CA ALA A 532 61.71 -11.68 -45.77
C ALA A 532 62.70 -12.64 -46.45
N LEU A 533 63.84 -12.11 -46.90
CA LEU A 533 64.93 -12.91 -47.45
C LEU A 533 65.89 -13.32 -46.34
N ARG A 534 66.21 -14.61 -46.25
CA ARG A 534 67.17 -15.19 -45.30
C ARG A 534 68.49 -15.54 -45.97
N PRO A 535 69.61 -15.61 -45.23
CA PRO A 535 70.91 -16.02 -45.77
C PRO A 535 70.91 -17.36 -46.52
N ASP A 536 70.13 -18.34 -46.03
CA ASP A 536 70.03 -19.68 -46.61
C ASP A 536 69.30 -19.70 -47.98
N ASP A 537 68.49 -18.68 -48.27
CA ASP A 537 67.72 -18.57 -49.50
C ASP A 537 68.61 -18.38 -50.76
N LEU A 538 69.89 -18.02 -50.60
CA LEU A 538 70.85 -17.86 -51.70
C LEU A 538 71.08 -19.17 -52.49
N LYS A 539 71.08 -20.31 -51.79
CA LYS A 539 71.23 -21.63 -52.45
C LYS A 539 69.99 -21.95 -53.29
N HIS A 540 68.81 -21.66 -52.76
CA HIS A 540 67.52 -21.89 -53.43
C HIS A 540 67.32 -20.94 -54.62
N LEU A 541 67.79 -19.68 -54.53
CA LEU A 541 67.73 -18.73 -55.65
C LEU A 541 68.55 -19.18 -56.87
N ARG A 542 69.69 -19.87 -56.68
CA ARG A 542 70.45 -20.47 -57.79
C ARG A 542 69.67 -21.54 -58.53
N GLU A 543 69.01 -22.42 -57.79
CA GLU A 543 68.20 -23.49 -58.36
C GLU A 543 66.95 -22.95 -59.08
N ILE A 544 66.30 -21.95 -58.48
CA ILE A 544 65.07 -21.34 -59.00
C ILE A 544 65.36 -20.49 -60.24
N ARG A 545 66.48 -19.76 -60.31
CA ARG A 545 66.88 -19.00 -61.51
C ARG A 545 67.01 -19.93 -62.72
N ASN A 546 67.73 -21.04 -62.57
CA ASN A 546 68.00 -21.99 -63.65
C ASN A 546 66.74 -22.73 -64.11
N LYS A 547 65.83 -23.06 -63.18
CA LYS A 547 64.58 -23.78 -63.49
C LYS A 547 63.47 -22.88 -64.03
N PHE A 548 63.33 -21.64 -63.55
CA PHE A 548 62.10 -20.83 -63.77
C PHE A 548 62.31 -19.47 -64.45
N LYS A 549 63.53 -19.14 -64.91
CA LYS A 549 63.84 -17.86 -65.59
C LYS A 549 63.32 -16.63 -64.82
N LEU A 550 63.61 -16.58 -63.52
CA LEU A 550 63.25 -15.47 -62.65
C LEU A 550 63.88 -14.17 -63.15
N LYS A 551 63.07 -13.14 -63.42
CA LYS A 551 63.50 -11.82 -63.92
C LYS A 551 63.64 -10.80 -62.78
N ALA A 552 62.74 -10.86 -61.81
CA ALA A 552 62.71 -9.90 -60.72
C ALA A 552 62.18 -10.51 -59.42
N LEU A 553 62.71 -10.02 -58.30
CA LEU A 553 62.26 -10.37 -56.97
C LEU A 553 61.97 -9.07 -56.20
N ILE A 554 60.74 -8.95 -55.72
CA ILE A 554 60.28 -7.81 -54.94
C ILE A 554 60.29 -8.21 -53.46
N TYR A 555 60.94 -7.43 -52.60
CA TYR A 555 61.01 -7.72 -51.17
C TYR A 555 60.20 -6.73 -50.32
N GLU A 556 59.58 -7.22 -49.25
CA GLU A 556 58.88 -6.37 -48.27
C GLU A 556 59.85 -5.77 -47.22
N GLN A 557 60.96 -6.45 -46.93
CA GLN A 557 61.96 -6.02 -45.95
C GLN A 557 63.36 -5.90 -46.59
N ILE A 558 64.04 -4.79 -46.28
CA ILE A 558 65.35 -4.44 -46.88
C ILE A 558 66.41 -5.49 -46.48
N PRO A 559 67.05 -6.17 -47.44
CA PRO A 559 68.14 -7.10 -47.15
C PRO A 559 69.40 -6.37 -46.63
N SER A 560 70.21 -7.05 -45.82
CA SER A 560 71.47 -6.51 -45.31
C SER A 560 72.47 -6.19 -46.45
N GLY A 561 73.31 -5.16 -46.28
CA GLY A 561 74.16 -4.63 -47.36
C GLY A 561 75.15 -5.63 -47.98
N ALA A 562 75.67 -6.57 -47.19
CA ALA A 562 76.51 -7.67 -47.70
C ALA A 562 75.70 -8.66 -48.56
N PHE A 563 74.48 -8.97 -48.12
CA PHE A 563 73.56 -9.88 -48.79
C PHE A 563 73.04 -9.32 -50.13
N ALA A 564 72.84 -8.01 -50.21
CA ALA A 564 72.49 -7.32 -51.46
C ALA A 564 73.62 -7.40 -52.51
N ALA A 565 74.89 -7.35 -52.08
CA ALA A 565 76.03 -7.47 -52.97
C ALA A 565 76.21 -8.89 -53.52
N ASP A 566 75.96 -9.91 -52.69
CA ASP A 566 75.96 -11.32 -53.11
C ASP A 566 74.79 -11.63 -54.05
N LEU A 567 73.61 -11.07 -53.80
CA LEU A 567 72.46 -11.21 -54.68
C LEU A 567 72.64 -10.51 -56.04
N ALA A 568 73.35 -9.38 -56.07
CA ALA A 568 73.67 -8.65 -57.30
C ALA A 568 74.51 -9.48 -58.29
N SER A 569 75.16 -10.55 -57.83
CA SER A 569 75.88 -11.49 -58.70
C SER A 569 74.97 -12.39 -59.56
N PHE A 570 73.65 -12.36 -59.33
CA PHE A 570 72.70 -13.28 -59.96
C PHE A 570 71.85 -12.72 -61.11
N ASP A 571 72.15 -11.56 -61.68
CA ASP A 571 71.39 -10.90 -62.78
C ASP A 571 69.85 -10.90 -62.58
N ILE A 572 69.39 -10.80 -61.32
CA ILE A 572 67.97 -10.70 -60.98
C ILE A 572 67.71 -9.26 -60.50
N ALA A 573 66.64 -8.63 -61.02
CA ALA A 573 66.25 -7.31 -60.54
C ALA A 573 65.67 -7.40 -59.12
N LEU A 574 66.37 -6.83 -58.14
CA LEU A 574 65.89 -6.70 -56.77
C LEU A 574 65.20 -5.35 -56.59
N LEU A 575 63.91 -5.40 -56.25
CA LEU A 575 63.05 -4.23 -56.13
C LEU A 575 62.42 -4.20 -54.74
N SER A 576 62.29 -3.02 -54.13
CA SER A 576 61.52 -2.86 -52.90
C SER A 576 60.05 -2.57 -53.24
N LEU A 577 59.12 -2.95 -52.35
CA LEU A 577 57.74 -2.45 -52.40
C LEU A 577 57.64 -0.91 -52.33
N ASP A 578 58.67 -0.24 -51.81
CA ASP A 578 58.75 1.22 -51.83
C ASP A 578 59.14 1.78 -53.20
N GLU A 579 59.93 1.04 -53.98
CA GLU A 579 60.37 1.41 -55.33
C GLU A 579 59.26 1.18 -56.36
N ILE A 580 58.40 0.16 -56.15
CA ILE A 580 57.25 -0.13 -57.00
C ILE A 580 56.04 -0.40 -56.12
N ARG A 581 55.08 0.53 -56.12
CA ARG A 581 53.86 0.42 -55.32
C ARG A 581 52.81 -0.44 -56.04
N PRO A 582 52.23 -1.44 -55.39
CA PRO A 582 51.11 -2.18 -55.95
C PRO A 582 49.87 -1.26 -56.03
N VAL A 583 49.06 -1.44 -57.06
CA VAL A 583 47.79 -0.73 -57.24
C VAL A 583 46.72 -1.29 -56.29
N ASP A 584 46.76 -2.59 -56.03
CA ASP A 584 45.90 -3.22 -55.03
C ASP A 584 46.54 -4.53 -54.51
N ARG A 585 46.01 -5.05 -53.39
CA ARG A 585 46.38 -6.34 -52.81
C ARG A 585 45.14 -7.13 -52.45
N VAL A 586 44.96 -8.27 -53.11
CA VAL A 586 43.89 -9.22 -52.79
C VAL A 586 44.51 -10.45 -52.13
N ARG A 587 44.42 -10.52 -50.80
CA ARG A 587 45.05 -11.56 -49.96
C ARG A 587 46.56 -11.67 -50.21
N ASP A 588 47.00 -12.74 -50.88
CA ASP A 588 48.41 -13.04 -51.18
C ASP A 588 48.79 -12.72 -52.64
N VAL A 589 47.94 -11.98 -53.36
CA VAL A 589 48.21 -11.54 -54.73
C VAL A 589 48.31 -10.02 -54.75
N TYR A 590 49.45 -9.53 -55.22
CA TYR A 590 49.70 -8.12 -55.47
C TYR A 590 49.42 -7.78 -56.94
N VAL A 591 48.75 -6.66 -57.17
CA VAL A 591 48.40 -6.17 -58.50
C VAL A 591 49.32 -5.01 -58.86
N PHE A 592 50.18 -5.18 -59.86
CA PHE A 592 51.07 -4.13 -60.36
C PHE A 592 50.65 -3.71 -61.76
N LYS A 593 50.85 -2.43 -62.12
CA LYS A 593 50.76 -2.03 -63.53
C LYS A 593 51.93 -2.62 -64.29
N ARG A 594 51.64 -3.18 -65.46
CA ARG A 594 52.67 -3.86 -66.27
C ARG A 594 53.80 -2.92 -66.68
N ASP A 595 53.47 -1.75 -67.19
CA ASP A 595 54.45 -0.80 -67.73
C ASP A 595 55.41 -0.27 -66.66
N GLU A 596 54.90 0.03 -65.47
CA GLU A 596 55.71 0.53 -64.35
C GLU A 596 56.63 -0.57 -63.82
N LEU A 597 56.13 -1.81 -63.73
CA LEU A 597 56.91 -2.97 -63.29
C LEU A 597 58.02 -3.32 -64.29
N GLU A 598 57.71 -3.44 -65.58
CA GLU A 598 58.70 -3.81 -66.59
C GLU A 598 59.81 -2.75 -66.73
N LYS A 599 59.48 -1.45 -66.66
CA LYS A 599 60.48 -0.36 -66.69
C LYS A 599 61.45 -0.45 -65.52
N ALA A 600 60.94 -0.58 -64.30
CA ALA A 600 61.76 -0.65 -63.11
C ALA A 600 62.69 -1.88 -63.09
N ILE A 601 62.23 -3.02 -63.64
CA ILE A 601 63.06 -4.22 -63.81
C ILE A 601 64.23 -3.93 -64.77
N VAL A 602 63.96 -3.32 -65.92
CA VAL A 602 64.99 -3.01 -66.94
C VAL A 602 66.02 -2.01 -66.39
N GLU A 603 65.57 -0.93 -65.74
CA GLU A 603 66.47 0.08 -65.16
C GLU A 603 67.41 -0.53 -64.12
N LYS A 604 66.89 -1.41 -63.25
CA LYS A 604 67.70 -2.06 -62.20
C LYS A 604 68.72 -3.02 -62.80
N LEU A 605 68.36 -3.81 -63.81
CA LEU A 605 69.28 -4.71 -64.51
C LEU A 605 70.41 -3.93 -65.20
N GLN A 606 70.10 -2.82 -65.87
CA GLN A 606 71.11 -1.97 -66.51
C GLN A 606 72.08 -1.35 -65.50
N LYS A 607 71.58 -0.95 -64.32
CA LYS A 607 72.42 -0.43 -63.24
C LYS A 607 73.37 -1.50 -62.70
N LEU A 608 72.86 -2.70 -62.47
CA LEU A 608 73.66 -3.85 -62.03
C LEU A 608 74.75 -4.23 -63.05
N GLU A 609 74.46 -4.17 -64.35
CA GLU A 609 75.44 -4.46 -65.40
C GLU A 609 76.60 -3.45 -65.40
N LYS A 610 76.30 -2.15 -65.21
CA LYS A 610 77.32 -1.11 -65.09
C LYS A 610 78.19 -1.31 -63.85
N GLU A 611 77.57 -1.57 -62.71
CA GLU A 611 78.28 -1.81 -61.43
C GLU A 611 79.17 -3.07 -61.51
N SER A 612 78.70 -4.13 -62.16
CA SER A 612 79.47 -5.35 -62.39
C SER A 612 80.72 -5.07 -63.23
N ARG A 613 80.58 -4.36 -64.35
CA ARG A 613 81.73 -3.96 -65.21
C ARG A 613 82.75 -3.11 -64.46
N GLU A 614 82.31 -2.20 -63.60
CA GLU A 614 83.20 -1.40 -62.76
C GLU A 614 83.94 -2.23 -61.71
N ARG A 615 83.26 -3.20 -61.07
CA ARG A 615 83.89 -4.14 -60.14
C ARG A 615 84.93 -5.01 -60.83
N THR A 616 84.64 -5.55 -62.03
CA THR A 616 85.61 -6.33 -62.80
C THR A 616 86.84 -5.48 -63.14
N ARG A 617 86.64 -4.21 -63.50
CA ARG A 617 87.73 -3.27 -63.81
C ARG A 617 88.59 -2.93 -62.59
N LYS A 618 87.98 -2.80 -61.41
CA LYS A 618 88.70 -2.61 -60.13
C LYS A 618 89.47 -3.88 -59.74
N ALA A 619 88.83 -5.04 -59.73
CA ALA A 619 89.49 -6.31 -59.42
C ALA A 619 90.68 -6.60 -60.35
N PHE A 620 90.57 -6.25 -61.64
CA PHE A 620 91.68 -6.39 -62.57
C PHE A 620 92.83 -5.42 -62.26
N LYS A 621 92.54 -4.18 -61.84
CA LYS A 621 93.57 -3.24 -61.37
C LYS A 621 94.24 -3.73 -60.09
N ASP A 622 93.46 -4.21 -59.13
CA ASP A 622 93.96 -4.71 -57.84
C ASP A 622 94.84 -5.96 -58.04
N LEU A 623 94.48 -6.86 -58.96
CA LEU A 623 95.30 -8.03 -59.34
C LEU A 623 96.62 -7.61 -60.00
N VAL A 624 96.60 -6.56 -60.83
CA VAL A 624 97.81 -6.02 -61.47
C VAL A 624 98.69 -5.31 -60.43
N GLU A 625 98.10 -4.62 -59.46
CA GLU A 625 98.84 -4.00 -58.35
C GLU A 625 99.42 -5.04 -57.39
N SER A 626 98.66 -6.07 -57.00
CA SER A 626 99.17 -7.16 -56.16
C SER A 626 100.32 -7.88 -56.85
N TYR A 627 100.21 -8.15 -58.16
CA TYR A 627 101.30 -8.73 -58.95
C TYR A 627 102.54 -7.82 -59.03
N ARG A 628 102.36 -6.49 -59.12
CA ARG A 628 103.46 -5.51 -59.07
C ARG A 628 104.14 -5.46 -57.71
N ILE A 629 103.36 -5.53 -56.62
CA ILE A 629 103.86 -5.53 -55.24
C ILE A 629 104.64 -6.83 -54.95
N ASP A 630 104.09 -7.98 -55.35
CA ASP A 630 104.77 -9.28 -55.18
C ASP A 630 106.05 -9.35 -56.00
N ARG A 631 106.05 -8.81 -57.23
CA ARG A 631 107.26 -8.72 -58.07
C ARG A 631 108.30 -7.75 -57.50
N ALA A 632 107.88 -6.64 -56.88
CA ALA A 632 108.79 -5.72 -56.20
C ALA A 632 109.38 -6.31 -54.91
N ARG A 633 108.64 -7.17 -54.20
CA ARG A 633 109.15 -7.95 -53.05
C ARG A 633 110.17 -9.00 -53.50
N LEU A 634 109.92 -9.71 -54.59
CA LEU A 634 110.86 -10.67 -55.18
C LEU A 634 112.18 -9.99 -55.60
N ILE A 635 112.11 -8.83 -56.26
CA ILE A 635 113.31 -8.07 -56.69
C ILE A 635 114.11 -7.53 -55.50
N LYS A 636 113.46 -7.15 -54.39
CA LYS A 636 114.16 -6.77 -53.15
C LYS A 636 114.84 -7.97 -52.47
N ALA A 637 114.19 -9.14 -52.46
CA ALA A 637 114.77 -10.36 -51.92
C ALA A 637 115.97 -10.87 -52.74
N GLU A 638 115.95 -10.69 -54.07
CA GLU A 638 117.08 -11.04 -54.95
C GLU A 638 118.26 -10.04 -54.84
N GLY A 639 118.01 -8.79 -54.42
CA GLY A 639 119.04 -7.75 -54.25
C GLY A 639 119.85 -7.84 -52.94
N GLU A 640 119.28 -8.40 -51.87
CA GLU A 640 119.98 -8.57 -50.58
C GLU A 640 120.86 -9.83 -50.53
N VAL A 641 120.56 -10.85 -51.35
CA VAL A 641 121.37 -12.08 -51.47
C VAL A 641 122.63 -11.89 -52.33
N ALA A 642 122.72 -10.79 -53.10
CA ALA A 642 123.89 -10.49 -53.95
C ALA A 642 124.96 -9.59 -53.27
N LYS A 643 124.82 -9.26 -51.98
CA LYS A 643 125.75 -8.36 -51.25
C LYS A 643 126.27 -8.87 -49.89
N GLN A 644 126.09 -10.16 -49.55
CA GLN A 644 126.83 -10.83 -48.46
C GLN A 644 127.25 -12.24 -48.85
#